data_AF-A0A7G8GP84-F1
#
_entry.id   AF-A0A7G8GP84-F1
#
_cell.length_a   1.000
_cell.length_b   1.000
_cell.length_c   1.000
_cell.angle_alpha   90.00
_cell.angle_beta   90.00
_cell.angle_gamma   90.00
#
_symmetry.space_group_name_H-M   'P 1'
#
loop_
_entity.id
_entity.type
_entity.pdbx_description
1 polymer ?
#
loop_
_entity_poly.entity_id
_entity_poly.type
_entity_poly.pdbx_seq_one_letter_code
_entity_poly.pdbx_strand_id
1 'polypeptide(L)'
;MTVRWRFWAALLLIWLLATGADRLWWELQTGLPAWDQADYLNSALDHGRAIGVLPGGGWQGWNALLDLSPKIPPLASLVNGSVMALSGDHPAAAAWSLSLWHGLLLLAVAGWGHRLQGDGLALLACGLTAIAPALLDLRTDYVLEMPLAAMGTLALWRLSCWCDPRRGGRWGQALLATVCALAAVLIKQSALLLLLPAGLWAAGVAVRRRGRWLRQGLLLPVLTALMIGPWLRHNWITSLGGTNRAVFESAAREGDPNPFSMESLSFYLRLLPEQLGVVLLVVGLAGLVLWWLQRHRSPADEGGADDPRSWRWLVINLVAAWLLTSLSPNKSDRYITPLLPTLLLLLARGWWQWGRLLRQRASWAAPVALISGLLACLPAGMAFQLDRFEDRPRGPLEALVQAAGGGDPAQSARTLIVVPSTSDLNQHNVSYYGRRHGGQLVGRQMGSSRDDVGPTLRAAQWVVLAEGGQGSVRKSARRLDEAVRTSGVFRQVGAFERPKGGSYSLWTRRSDRPEGVGFAARFPALAAGLAAGPAGLEPVFAAVGQEHMLDGHFSYRVTVRRQAEQQLAQDSSDPQPHWSLALLAVLANRPQEAAAHFAALQALLPENPWPAVYRSVVLLAGWDAWAASSVADAAHQQTPDPLLLALGDLSAVLGGAVWRAPAAMRSLPEAIDRVEDALAPVDQEQASS
;
A
#
# COMPACT_ATOMS: atom_id res chain seq x y z
N MET A 1 -9.67 31.86 29.98
CA MET A 1 -9.11 31.82 28.61
C MET A 1 -7.58 31.65 28.59
N THR A 2 -6.86 32.06 29.64
CA THR A 2 -5.38 32.02 29.74
C THR A 2 -4.73 30.64 29.86
N VAL A 3 -5.44 29.63 30.39
CA VAL A 3 -4.86 28.27 30.56
C VAL A 3 -4.88 27.46 29.26
N ARG A 4 -5.93 27.63 28.44
CA ARG A 4 -6.08 26.88 27.18
C ARG A 4 -5.07 27.25 26.11
N TRP A 5 -4.66 28.52 26.01
CA TRP A 5 -3.65 28.91 25.03
C TRP A 5 -2.28 28.31 25.36
N ARG A 6 -1.93 28.18 26.65
CA ARG A 6 -0.66 27.57 27.09
C ARG A 6 -0.55 26.11 26.65
N PHE A 7 -1.66 25.37 26.77
CA PHE A 7 -1.72 23.99 26.31
C PHE A 7 -1.47 23.88 24.79
N TRP A 8 -2.21 24.66 24.00
CA TRP A 8 -2.05 24.65 22.54
C TRP A 8 -0.68 25.16 22.10
N ALA A 9 -0.12 26.16 22.78
CA ALA A 9 1.23 26.65 22.53
C ALA A 9 2.30 25.58 22.86
N ALA A 10 2.14 24.84 23.96
CA ALA A 10 3.05 23.74 24.30
C ALA A 10 2.95 22.59 23.28
N LEU A 11 1.73 22.23 22.84
CA LEU A 11 1.54 21.22 21.80
C LEU A 11 2.17 21.66 20.47
N LEU A 12 1.97 22.92 20.08
CA LEU A 12 2.58 23.51 18.90
C LEU A 12 4.11 23.49 19.02
N LEU A 13 4.65 23.83 20.19
CA LEU A 13 6.10 23.79 20.43
C LEU A 13 6.66 22.36 20.28
N ILE A 14 6.00 21.33 20.83
CA ILE A 14 6.41 19.93 20.65
C ILE A 14 6.46 19.58 19.16
N TRP A 15 5.43 19.95 18.40
CA TRP A 15 5.38 19.69 16.97
C TRP A 15 6.45 20.46 16.19
N LEU A 16 6.70 21.73 16.52
CA LEU A 16 7.73 22.56 15.87
C LEU A 16 9.14 22.05 16.17
N LEU A 17 9.44 21.68 17.42
CA LEU A 17 10.73 21.11 17.80
C LEU A 17 10.97 19.77 17.11
N ALA A 18 9.96 18.91 17.09
CA ALA A 18 9.99 17.64 16.35
C ALA A 18 10.25 17.89 14.85
N THR A 19 9.48 18.77 14.23
CA THR A 19 9.63 19.10 12.80
C THR A 19 11.00 19.71 12.51
N GLY A 20 11.50 20.61 13.37
CA GLY A 20 12.83 21.19 13.26
C GLY A 20 13.94 20.14 13.34
N ALA A 21 13.82 19.18 14.26
CA ALA A 21 14.75 18.05 14.34
C ALA A 21 14.68 17.18 13.07
N ASP A 22 13.48 16.93 12.52
CA ASP A 22 13.32 16.19 11.26
C ASP A 22 13.95 16.94 10.08
N ARG A 23 13.84 18.28 10.05
CA ARG A 23 14.46 19.09 8.99
C ARG A 23 15.98 19.04 9.07
N LEU A 24 16.54 19.23 10.27
CA LEU A 24 17.97 19.08 10.49
C LEU A 24 18.45 17.67 10.11
N TRP A 25 17.66 16.64 10.44
CA TRP A 25 17.97 15.27 10.06
C TRP A 25 18.05 15.10 8.53
N TRP A 26 17.08 15.61 7.79
CA TRP A 26 17.08 15.57 6.32
C TRP A 26 18.16 16.43 5.66
N GLU A 27 18.55 17.55 6.29
CA GLU A 27 19.66 18.39 5.82
C GLU A 27 21.01 17.69 5.98
N LEU A 28 21.19 16.96 7.09
CA LEU A 28 22.41 16.21 7.36
C LEU A 28 22.47 14.89 6.59
N GLN A 29 21.31 14.29 6.27
CA GLN A 29 21.26 12.96 5.68
C GLN A 29 21.19 12.99 4.15
N THR A 30 22.20 12.42 3.49
CA THR A 30 22.30 12.37 2.01
C THR A 30 21.79 11.05 1.41
N GLY A 31 20.99 10.28 2.17
CA GLY A 31 20.56 8.94 1.79
C GLY A 31 19.35 8.91 0.85
N LEU A 32 19.32 7.95 -0.07
CA LEU A 32 18.27 7.80 -1.07
C LEU A 32 17.10 6.95 -0.54
N PRO A 33 15.83 7.32 -0.82
CA PRO A 33 14.69 6.46 -0.54
C PRO A 33 14.73 5.21 -1.43
N ALA A 34 14.51 4.04 -0.84
CA ALA A 34 14.60 2.74 -1.52
C ALA A 34 13.27 1.97 -1.45
N TRP A 35 13.04 1.08 -2.43
CA TRP A 35 11.89 0.17 -2.51
C TRP A 35 10.56 0.84 -2.09
N ASP A 36 9.94 0.42 -0.99
CA ASP A 36 8.68 0.95 -0.48
C ASP A 36 8.65 2.48 -0.39
N GLN A 37 9.74 3.10 0.09
CA GLN A 37 9.78 4.56 0.22
C GLN A 37 9.65 5.23 -1.14
N ALA A 38 10.43 4.75 -2.11
CA ALA A 38 10.38 5.25 -3.47
C ALA A 38 9.05 4.91 -4.16
N ASP A 39 8.43 3.77 -3.85
CA ASP A 39 7.13 3.38 -4.41
C ASP A 39 6.01 4.30 -3.91
N TYR A 40 5.98 4.62 -2.63
CA TYR A 40 5.03 5.58 -2.06
C TYR A 40 5.27 7.02 -2.52
N LEU A 41 6.54 7.39 -2.74
CA LEU A 41 6.90 8.67 -3.34
C LEU A 41 6.42 8.76 -4.80
N ASN A 42 6.60 7.69 -5.59
CA ASN A 42 6.03 7.59 -6.94
C ASN A 42 4.50 7.71 -6.91
N SER A 43 3.84 7.00 -6.00
CA SER A 43 2.38 7.07 -5.87
C SER A 43 1.92 8.50 -5.53
N ALA A 44 2.61 9.21 -4.64
CA ALA A 44 2.29 10.61 -4.33
C ALA A 44 2.49 11.53 -5.54
N LEU A 45 3.58 11.36 -6.30
CA LEU A 45 3.80 12.08 -7.57
C LEU A 45 2.65 11.83 -8.56
N ASP A 46 2.26 10.56 -8.75
CA ASP A 46 1.19 10.15 -9.64
C ASP A 46 -0.14 10.83 -9.31
N HIS A 47 -0.51 10.82 -8.03
CA HIS A 47 -1.76 11.42 -7.59
C HIS A 47 -1.73 12.95 -7.65
N GLY A 48 -0.62 13.58 -7.27
CA GLY A 48 -0.46 15.04 -7.41
C GLY A 48 -0.51 15.49 -8.87
N ARG A 49 0.02 14.70 -9.80
CA ARG A 49 -0.09 14.94 -11.25
C ARG A 49 -1.52 14.77 -11.75
N ALA A 50 -2.19 13.70 -11.35
CA ALA A 50 -3.54 13.40 -11.80
C ALA A 50 -4.57 14.45 -11.36
N ILE A 51 -4.38 15.08 -10.20
CA ILE A 51 -5.22 16.21 -9.75
C ILE A 51 -4.72 17.58 -10.24
N GLY A 52 -3.65 17.61 -11.05
CA GLY A 52 -3.14 18.82 -11.70
C GLY A 52 -2.36 19.78 -10.79
N VAL A 53 -1.89 19.34 -9.61
CA VAL A 53 -1.10 20.19 -8.70
C VAL A 53 0.41 20.03 -8.88
N LEU A 54 0.86 18.99 -9.57
CA LEU A 54 2.27 18.75 -9.90
C LEU A 54 2.54 18.78 -11.41
N PRO A 55 3.74 19.20 -11.83
CA PRO A 55 4.12 19.27 -13.24
C PRO A 55 4.19 17.88 -13.89
N GLY A 56 3.95 17.83 -15.20
CA GLY A 56 3.94 16.59 -15.99
C GLY A 56 2.62 15.82 -15.91
N GLY A 57 1.53 16.46 -15.48
CA GLY A 57 0.20 15.85 -15.41
C GLY A 57 -0.94 16.87 -15.50
N GLY A 58 -2.16 16.34 -15.51
CA GLY A 58 -3.40 17.11 -15.52
C GLY A 58 -4.59 16.21 -15.22
N TRP A 59 -5.75 16.82 -14.98
CA TRP A 59 -6.98 16.07 -14.72
C TRP A 59 -7.44 15.29 -15.95
N GLN A 60 -7.45 13.96 -15.85
CA GLN A 60 -7.90 13.04 -16.90
C GLN A 60 -9.22 12.32 -16.58
N GLY A 61 -9.88 12.71 -15.48
CA GLY A 61 -11.14 12.11 -15.03
C GLY A 61 -10.95 11.06 -13.92
N TRP A 62 -12.08 10.66 -13.33
CA TRP A 62 -12.10 9.77 -12.17
C TRP A 62 -11.54 8.38 -12.45
N ASN A 63 -11.83 7.78 -13.61
CA ASN A 63 -11.33 6.44 -13.93
C ASN A 63 -9.79 6.42 -14.01
N ALA A 64 -9.19 7.45 -14.62
CA ALA A 64 -7.74 7.59 -14.68
C ALA A 64 -7.12 7.74 -13.28
N LEU A 65 -7.77 8.49 -12.37
CA LEU A 65 -7.32 8.58 -10.97
C LEU A 65 -7.40 7.21 -10.26
N LEU A 66 -8.48 6.45 -10.47
CA LEU A 66 -8.67 5.15 -9.85
C LEU A 66 -7.70 4.08 -10.38
N ASP A 67 -7.22 4.22 -11.62
CA ASP A 67 -6.21 3.33 -12.23
C ASP A 67 -4.82 3.44 -11.55
N LEU A 68 -4.49 4.58 -10.93
CA LEU A 68 -3.16 4.83 -10.37
C LEU A 68 -2.82 3.98 -9.13
N SER A 69 -3.84 3.55 -8.38
CA SER A 69 -3.66 2.90 -7.09
C SER A 69 -4.41 1.58 -7.01
N PRO A 70 -4.01 0.57 -7.81
CA PRO A 70 -4.77 -0.67 -7.96
C PRO A 70 -4.70 -1.59 -6.73
N LYS A 71 -3.70 -1.42 -5.87
CA LYS A 71 -3.47 -2.31 -4.71
C LYS A 71 -3.67 -1.63 -3.37
N ILE A 72 -3.42 -0.32 -3.30
CA ILE A 72 -3.42 0.45 -2.06
C ILE A 72 -4.44 1.58 -2.19
N PRO A 73 -5.26 1.86 -1.17
CA PRO A 73 -6.17 3.00 -1.23
C PRO A 73 -5.45 4.37 -1.34
N PRO A 74 -6.04 5.38 -2.01
CA PRO A 74 -5.29 6.53 -2.53
C PRO A 74 -5.16 7.74 -1.58
N LEU A 75 -5.77 7.74 -0.39
CA LEU A 75 -5.90 8.98 0.42
C LEU A 75 -4.55 9.53 0.85
N ALA A 76 -3.63 8.68 1.29
CA ALA A 76 -2.28 9.13 1.66
C ALA A 76 -1.53 9.71 0.46
N SER A 77 -1.59 9.05 -0.69
CA SER A 77 -0.95 9.52 -1.92
C SER A 77 -1.51 10.85 -2.40
N LEU A 78 -2.83 11.05 -2.34
CA LEU A 78 -3.50 12.31 -2.67
C LEU A 78 -3.05 13.47 -1.76
N VAL A 79 -3.07 13.25 -0.45
CA VAL A 79 -2.63 14.27 0.53
C VAL A 79 -1.15 14.58 0.31
N ASN A 80 -0.31 13.54 0.20
CA ASN A 80 1.12 13.73 0.09
C ASN A 80 1.53 14.40 -1.24
N GLY A 81 0.90 14.04 -2.36
CA GLY A 81 1.11 14.69 -3.65
C GLY A 81 0.68 16.17 -3.64
N SER A 82 -0.39 16.49 -2.89
CA SER A 82 -0.80 17.88 -2.67
C SER A 82 0.21 18.66 -1.82
N VAL A 83 0.82 18.02 -0.83
CA VAL A 83 1.89 18.65 -0.03
C VAL A 83 3.14 18.87 -0.89
N MET A 84 3.54 17.91 -1.73
CA MET A 84 4.65 18.07 -2.66
C MET A 84 4.49 19.28 -3.58
N ALA A 85 3.26 19.63 -3.98
CA ALA A 85 3.00 20.81 -4.79
C ALA A 85 3.37 22.12 -4.09
N LEU A 86 3.33 22.14 -2.76
CA LEU A 86 3.68 23.30 -1.93
C LEU A 86 5.15 23.27 -1.49
N SER A 87 5.67 22.10 -1.13
CA SER A 87 7.01 21.97 -0.55
C SER A 87 8.10 21.62 -1.55
N GLY A 88 7.75 21.00 -2.67
CA GLY A 88 8.68 20.42 -3.65
C GLY A 88 8.66 18.88 -3.66
N ASP A 89 9.10 18.31 -4.77
CA ASP A 89 9.09 16.86 -5.03
C ASP A 89 10.42 16.16 -4.73
N HIS A 90 11.43 16.86 -4.20
CA HIS A 90 12.64 16.26 -3.66
C HIS A 90 12.33 15.47 -2.37
N PRO A 91 12.95 14.32 -2.05
CA PRO A 91 12.57 13.50 -0.89
C PRO A 91 12.45 14.28 0.44
N ALA A 92 13.44 15.13 0.76
CA ALA A 92 13.41 15.97 1.96
C ALA A 92 12.23 16.98 1.97
N ALA A 93 11.88 17.52 0.80
CA ALA A 93 10.75 18.41 0.62
C ALA A 93 9.41 17.66 0.69
N ALA A 94 9.32 16.48 0.05
CA ALA A 94 8.16 15.61 0.13
C ALA A 94 7.87 15.15 1.58
N ALA A 95 8.92 14.97 2.39
CA ALA A 95 8.81 14.60 3.80
C ALA A 95 8.14 15.66 4.69
N TRP A 96 7.80 16.86 4.18
CA TRP A 96 6.87 17.77 4.88
C TRP A 96 5.49 17.15 5.10
N SER A 97 5.07 16.23 4.23
CA SER A 97 3.84 15.45 4.42
C SER A 97 3.89 14.61 5.71
N LEU A 98 5.04 14.01 6.05
CA LEU A 98 5.22 13.26 7.28
C LEU A 98 5.10 14.15 8.52
N SER A 99 5.62 15.38 8.46
CA SER A 99 5.46 16.37 9.53
C SER A 99 4.01 16.79 9.71
N LEU A 100 3.23 16.90 8.62
CA LEU A 100 1.79 17.16 8.68
C LEU A 100 1.04 15.99 9.36
N TRP A 101 1.33 14.74 8.97
CA TRP A 101 0.74 13.55 9.59
C TRP A 101 1.13 13.41 11.06
N HIS A 102 2.37 13.72 11.42
CA HIS A 102 2.82 13.75 12.81
C HIS A 102 2.06 14.81 13.63
N GLY A 103 1.81 15.99 13.07
CA GLY A 103 0.96 17.01 13.71
C GLY A 103 -0.45 16.49 13.99
N LEU A 104 -1.06 15.80 13.02
CA LEU A 104 -2.35 15.15 13.20
C LEU A 104 -2.31 14.06 14.29
N LEU A 105 -1.25 13.26 14.33
CA LEU A 105 -1.03 12.25 15.37
C LEU A 105 -0.97 12.89 16.76
N LEU A 106 -0.19 13.95 16.92
CA LEU A 106 -0.07 14.68 18.19
C LEU A 106 -1.41 15.28 18.62
N LEU A 107 -2.21 15.82 17.70
CA LEU A 107 -3.57 16.28 17.98
C LEU A 107 -4.48 15.14 18.48
N ALA A 108 -4.40 13.96 17.86
CA ALA A 108 -5.16 12.79 18.28
C ALA A 108 -4.74 12.27 19.66
N VAL A 109 -3.43 12.20 19.93
CA VAL A 109 -2.86 11.82 21.23
C VAL A 109 -3.23 12.82 22.32
N ALA A 110 -3.11 14.13 22.03
CA ALA A 110 -3.51 15.20 22.93
C ALA A 110 -5.00 15.10 23.30
N GLY A 111 -5.85 14.85 22.30
CA GLY A 111 -7.26 14.64 22.46
C GLY A 111 -7.61 13.43 23.34
N TRP A 112 -6.88 12.33 23.17
CA TRP A 112 -6.98 11.15 24.03
C TRP A 112 -6.55 11.46 25.46
N GLY A 113 -5.35 11.99 25.66
CA GLY A 113 -4.80 12.27 26.99
C GLY A 113 -5.67 13.23 27.81
N HIS A 114 -6.22 14.27 27.15
CA HIS A 114 -7.13 15.22 27.78
C HIS A 114 -8.38 14.53 28.32
N ARG A 115 -8.91 13.55 27.57
CA ARG A 115 -10.10 12.80 27.99
C ARG A 115 -9.79 11.76 29.07
N LEU A 116 -8.63 11.13 29.01
CA LEU A 116 -8.25 10.05 29.94
C LEU A 116 -8.01 10.59 31.36
N GLN A 117 -7.37 11.75 31.47
CA GLN A 117 -6.95 12.31 32.77
C GLN A 117 -6.90 13.84 32.78
N GLY A 118 -6.42 14.47 31.70
CA GLY A 118 -6.33 15.93 31.59
C GLY A 118 -5.14 16.44 30.76
N ASP A 119 -4.95 17.77 30.76
CA ASP A 119 -3.95 18.46 29.92
C ASP A 119 -2.50 18.03 30.21
N GLY A 120 -2.18 17.73 31.47
CA GLY A 120 -0.82 17.30 31.87
C GLY A 120 -0.44 15.95 31.30
N LEU A 121 -1.32 14.94 31.42
CA LEU A 121 -1.12 13.63 30.80
C LEU A 121 -1.06 13.75 29.27
N ALA A 122 -1.90 14.61 28.67
CA ALA A 122 -1.90 14.84 27.23
C ALA A 122 -0.56 15.35 26.72
N LEU A 123 0.00 16.40 27.33
CA LEU A 123 1.31 16.94 26.93
C LEU A 123 2.44 15.93 27.16
N LEU A 124 2.40 15.17 28.26
CA LEU A 124 3.38 14.11 28.52
C LEU A 124 3.32 13.02 27.44
N ALA A 125 2.11 12.55 27.09
CA ALA A 125 1.93 11.54 26.05
C ALA A 125 2.38 12.05 24.66
N CYS A 126 2.11 13.31 24.33
CA CYS A 126 2.61 13.95 23.11
C CYS A 126 4.14 14.04 23.09
N GLY A 127 4.76 14.41 24.22
CA GLY A 127 6.22 14.43 24.36
C GLY A 127 6.84 13.05 24.14
N LEU A 128 6.29 12.02 24.78
CA LEU A 128 6.74 10.62 24.60
C LEU A 128 6.53 10.13 23.16
N THR A 129 5.42 10.51 22.52
CA THR A 129 5.13 10.20 21.11
C THR A 129 6.12 10.86 20.16
N ALA A 130 6.54 12.08 20.47
CA ALA A 130 7.51 12.82 19.65
C ALA A 130 8.96 12.31 19.79
N ILE A 131 9.28 11.45 20.77
CA ILE A 131 10.65 10.97 21.00
C ILE A 131 10.81 9.45 20.97
N ALA A 132 9.72 8.69 20.85
CA ALA A 132 9.79 7.24 20.73
C ALA A 132 10.54 6.83 19.45
N PRO A 133 11.58 5.96 19.52
CA PRO A 133 12.42 5.58 18.38
C PRO A 133 11.64 5.23 17.10
N ALA A 134 10.70 4.27 17.18
CA ALA A 134 9.94 3.85 16.01
C ALA A 134 9.10 4.97 15.39
N LEU A 135 8.60 5.92 16.19
CA LEU A 135 7.84 7.06 15.67
C LEU A 135 8.75 8.16 15.08
N LEU A 136 10.00 8.28 15.55
CA LEU A 136 11.02 9.10 14.91
C LEU A 136 11.37 8.55 13.52
N ASP A 137 11.41 7.22 13.36
CA ASP A 137 11.63 6.61 12.04
C ASP A 137 10.51 6.92 11.08
N LEU A 138 9.27 6.77 11.53
CA LEU A 138 8.10 7.10 10.72
C LEU A 138 8.01 8.59 10.32
N ARG A 139 8.73 9.49 11.00
CA ARG A 139 8.84 10.91 10.63
C ARG A 139 9.90 11.18 9.57
N THR A 140 10.84 10.26 9.39
CA THR A 140 12.01 10.39 8.50
C THR A 140 12.04 9.32 7.40
N ASP A 141 11.18 8.31 7.46
CA ASP A 141 10.93 7.31 6.42
C ASP A 141 9.60 7.58 5.74
N TYR A 142 9.65 7.69 4.41
CA TYR A 142 8.46 7.95 3.62
C TYR A 142 7.65 6.67 3.42
N VAL A 143 6.91 6.27 4.46
CA VAL A 143 6.05 5.08 4.47
C VAL A 143 4.63 5.42 4.92
N LEU A 144 3.70 4.48 4.73
CA LEU A 144 2.26 4.72 4.99
C LEU A 144 1.87 4.56 6.48
N GLU A 145 2.77 4.05 7.29
CA GLU A 145 2.55 3.79 8.72
C GLU A 145 2.35 5.08 9.52
N MET A 146 3.03 6.18 9.19
CA MET A 146 2.80 7.48 9.85
C MET A 146 1.37 8.00 9.62
N PRO A 147 0.89 8.15 8.36
CA PRO A 147 -0.51 8.48 8.08
C PRO A 147 -1.49 7.53 8.78
N LEU A 148 -1.20 6.22 8.78
CA LEU A 148 -2.06 5.21 9.38
C LEU A 148 -2.12 5.34 10.91
N ALA A 149 -0.99 5.56 11.57
CA ALA A 149 -0.92 5.79 13.02
C ALA A 149 -1.70 7.05 13.40
N ALA A 150 -1.54 8.14 12.65
CA ALA A 150 -2.24 9.40 12.88
C ALA A 150 -3.76 9.25 12.74
N MET A 151 -4.22 8.76 11.59
CA MET A 151 -5.66 8.64 11.29
C MET A 151 -6.31 7.52 12.09
N GLY A 152 -5.62 6.41 12.33
CA GLY A 152 -6.09 5.30 13.15
C GLY A 152 -6.28 5.71 14.62
N THR A 153 -5.32 6.42 15.20
CA THR A 153 -5.43 6.96 16.57
C THR A 153 -6.58 7.95 16.69
N LEU A 154 -6.75 8.82 15.69
CA LEU A 154 -7.87 9.76 15.59
C LEU A 154 -9.21 9.01 15.49
N ALA A 155 -9.32 8.02 14.61
CA ALA A 155 -10.53 7.22 14.42
C ALA A 155 -10.95 6.51 15.72
N LEU A 156 -10.01 5.84 16.40
CA LEU A 156 -10.25 5.20 17.70
C LEU A 156 -10.76 6.21 18.75
N TRP A 157 -10.17 7.41 18.79
CA TRP A 157 -10.60 8.48 19.69
C TRP A 157 -12.02 8.96 19.40
N ARG A 158 -12.33 9.23 18.12
CA ARG A 158 -13.63 9.72 17.70
C ARG A 158 -14.73 8.66 17.91
N LEU A 159 -14.44 7.38 17.64
CA LEU A 159 -15.35 6.27 17.96
C LEU A 159 -15.65 6.21 19.46
N SER A 160 -14.62 6.30 20.31
CA SER A 160 -14.81 6.37 21.76
C SER A 160 -15.68 7.56 22.17
N CYS A 161 -15.54 8.72 21.52
CA CYS A 161 -16.36 9.91 21.80
C CYS A 161 -17.82 9.70 21.42
N TRP A 162 -18.07 9.11 20.25
CA TRP A 162 -19.42 8.77 19.83
C TRP A 162 -20.05 7.76 20.79
N CYS A 163 -19.31 6.71 21.19
CA CYS A 163 -19.78 5.67 22.10
C CYS A 163 -19.85 6.08 23.58
N ASP A 164 -19.61 7.35 23.93
CA ASP A 164 -19.69 7.81 25.31
C ASP A 164 -21.13 7.72 25.87
N PRO A 165 -21.36 7.27 27.12
CA PRO A 165 -22.69 7.08 27.64
C PRO A 165 -23.43 8.37 27.91
N ARG A 166 -22.68 9.39 28.35
CA ARG A 166 -23.19 10.66 28.86
C ARG A 166 -23.16 11.73 27.78
N ARG A 167 -22.07 11.78 27.02
CA ARG A 167 -21.77 12.83 26.04
C ARG A 167 -21.88 12.38 24.58
N GLY A 168 -22.07 11.08 24.36
CA GLY A 168 -22.08 10.45 23.04
C GLY A 168 -23.43 10.53 22.32
N GLY A 169 -23.51 9.92 21.14
CA GLY A 169 -24.75 9.83 20.37
C GLY A 169 -25.14 11.11 19.62
N ARG A 170 -24.23 12.08 19.46
CA ARG A 170 -24.47 13.24 18.58
C ARG A 170 -24.21 12.86 17.12
N TRP A 171 -24.98 13.42 16.18
CA TRP A 171 -24.83 13.12 14.75
C TRP A 171 -23.45 13.54 14.22
N GLY A 172 -22.95 14.71 14.61
CA GLY A 172 -21.59 15.13 14.25
C GLY A 172 -20.50 14.22 14.81
N GLN A 173 -20.68 13.61 15.98
CA GLN A 173 -19.73 12.63 16.52
C GLN A 173 -19.75 11.33 15.72
N ALA A 174 -20.94 10.83 15.38
CA ALA A 174 -21.09 9.62 14.56
C ALA A 174 -20.48 9.84 13.16
N LEU A 175 -20.83 10.95 12.50
CA LEU A 175 -20.30 11.32 11.20
C LEU A 175 -18.77 11.43 11.22
N LEU A 176 -18.20 12.20 12.16
CA LEU A 176 -16.75 12.37 12.27
C LEU A 176 -16.05 11.05 12.58
N ALA A 177 -16.59 10.23 13.48
CA ALA A 177 -16.01 8.92 13.80
C ALA A 177 -16.00 7.99 12.59
N THR A 178 -17.11 7.93 11.85
CA THR A 178 -17.21 7.13 10.63
C THR A 178 -16.26 7.63 9.54
N VAL A 179 -16.21 8.95 9.28
CA VAL A 179 -15.30 9.53 8.29
C VAL A 179 -13.84 9.26 8.66
N CYS A 180 -13.44 9.43 9.92
CA CYS A 180 -12.06 9.12 10.34
C CYS A 180 -11.75 7.62 10.19
N ALA A 181 -12.68 6.72 10.52
CA ALA A 181 -12.49 5.29 10.36
C ALA A 181 -12.32 4.89 8.88
N LEU A 182 -13.17 5.42 8.00
CA LEU A 182 -13.08 5.18 6.56
C LEU A 182 -11.85 5.83 5.93
N ALA A 183 -11.44 7.01 6.40
CA ALA A 183 -10.20 7.66 6.00
C ALA A 183 -8.97 6.81 6.37
N ALA A 184 -8.95 6.17 7.54
CA ALA A 184 -7.87 5.24 7.90
C ALA A 184 -7.80 4.05 6.94
N VAL A 185 -8.95 3.47 6.56
CA VAL A 185 -9.00 2.39 5.57
C VAL A 185 -8.56 2.88 4.19
N LEU A 186 -8.92 4.11 3.80
CA LEU A 186 -8.49 4.76 2.55
C LEU A 186 -7.01 5.18 2.55
N ILE A 187 -6.31 5.11 3.68
CA ILE A 187 -4.85 5.22 3.75
C ILE A 187 -4.21 3.85 3.53
N LYS A 188 -4.66 2.84 4.28
CA LYS A 188 -4.13 1.48 4.18
C LYS A 188 -5.15 0.49 4.75
N GLN A 189 -5.34 -0.62 4.07
CA GLN A 189 -6.33 -1.65 4.44
C GLN A 189 -6.03 -2.30 5.80
N SER A 190 -4.75 -2.35 6.20
CA SER A 190 -4.35 -2.82 7.52
C SER A 190 -4.94 -2.01 8.68
N ALA A 191 -5.53 -0.83 8.42
CA ALA A 191 -6.37 -0.10 9.38
C ALA A 191 -7.50 -0.98 9.96
N LEU A 192 -7.97 -1.99 9.21
CA LEU A 192 -8.99 -2.91 9.70
C LEU A 192 -8.51 -3.73 10.91
N LEU A 193 -7.22 -4.09 10.98
CA LEU A 193 -6.65 -4.79 12.15
C LEU A 193 -6.75 -3.94 13.42
N LEU A 194 -6.55 -2.62 13.27
CA LEU A 194 -6.65 -1.64 14.34
C LEU A 194 -8.10 -1.34 14.74
N LEU A 195 -8.99 -1.16 13.75
CA LEU A 195 -10.32 -0.61 13.95
C LEU A 195 -11.42 -1.64 14.14
N LEU A 196 -11.22 -2.90 13.72
CA LEU A 196 -12.24 -3.93 13.82
C LEU A 196 -12.75 -4.14 15.27
N PRO A 197 -11.89 -4.27 16.30
CA PRO A 197 -12.36 -4.42 17.68
C PRO A 197 -13.22 -3.23 18.14
N ALA A 198 -12.79 -2.01 17.81
CA ALA A 198 -13.49 -0.79 18.16
C ALA A 198 -14.82 -0.66 17.42
N GLY A 199 -14.84 -1.04 16.15
CA GLY A 199 -16.02 -1.08 15.30
C GLY A 199 -17.06 -2.07 15.82
N LEU A 200 -16.65 -3.29 16.20
CA LEU A 200 -17.54 -4.29 16.78
C LEU A 200 -18.13 -3.82 18.11
N TRP A 201 -17.31 -3.22 18.98
CA TRP A 201 -17.82 -2.64 20.23
C TRP A 201 -18.80 -1.49 19.93
N ALA A 202 -18.47 -0.58 19.01
CA ALA A 202 -19.33 0.52 18.63
C ALA A 202 -20.67 0.05 18.03
N ALA A 203 -20.65 -0.99 17.19
CA ALA A 203 -21.84 -1.65 16.66
C ALA A 203 -22.69 -2.26 17.79
N GLY A 204 -22.06 -2.95 18.75
CA GLY A 204 -22.75 -3.46 19.93
C GLY A 204 -23.40 -2.36 20.77
N VAL A 205 -22.76 -1.19 20.91
CA VAL A 205 -23.37 -0.01 21.55
C VAL A 205 -24.57 0.49 20.76
N ALA A 206 -24.47 0.57 19.43
CA ALA A 206 -25.55 1.04 18.57
C ALA A 206 -26.78 0.12 18.64
N VAL A 207 -26.57 -1.19 18.55
CA VAL A 207 -27.62 -2.21 18.64
C VAL A 207 -28.27 -2.20 20.02
N ARG A 208 -27.48 -2.15 21.10
CA ARG A 208 -28.01 -2.17 22.47
C ARG A 208 -28.83 -0.92 22.80
N ARG A 209 -28.42 0.25 22.30
CA ARG A 209 -29.12 1.52 22.57
C ARG A 209 -30.34 1.75 21.68
N ARG A 210 -30.42 1.07 20.53
CA ARG A 210 -31.52 1.14 19.56
C ARG A 210 -31.83 2.58 19.10
N GLY A 211 -32.92 2.75 18.34
CA GLY A 211 -33.45 4.04 17.91
C GLY A 211 -32.42 4.90 17.17
N ARG A 212 -32.14 6.09 17.72
CA ARG A 212 -31.19 7.05 17.15
C ARG A 212 -29.79 6.46 16.94
N TRP A 213 -29.32 5.61 17.84
CA TRP A 213 -27.96 5.04 17.75
C TRP A 213 -27.84 4.04 16.62
N LEU A 214 -28.90 3.25 16.37
CA LEU A 214 -28.96 2.34 15.24
C LEU A 214 -28.97 3.12 13.92
N ARG A 215 -29.77 4.20 13.83
CA ARG A 215 -29.79 5.10 12.66
C ARG A 215 -28.42 5.75 12.41
N GLN A 216 -27.69 6.10 13.47
CA GLN A 216 -26.31 6.59 13.35
C GLN A 216 -25.35 5.50 12.88
N GLY A 217 -25.53 4.26 13.32
CA GLY A 217 -24.76 3.12 12.84
C GLY A 217 -24.88 2.90 11.32
N LEU A 218 -26.02 3.26 10.72
CA LEU A 218 -26.22 3.21 9.26
C LEU A 218 -25.34 4.20 8.47
N LEU A 219 -24.71 5.19 9.13
CA LEU A 219 -23.72 6.04 8.46
C LEU A 219 -22.54 5.22 7.94
N LEU A 220 -22.14 4.15 8.63
CA LEU A 220 -21.02 3.32 8.19
C LEU A 220 -21.25 2.72 6.80
N PRO A 221 -22.28 1.88 6.56
CA PRO A 221 -22.50 1.33 5.22
C PRO A 221 -22.75 2.39 4.15
N VAL A 222 -23.47 3.47 4.47
CA VAL A 222 -23.73 4.57 3.52
C VAL A 222 -22.44 5.28 3.11
N LEU A 223 -21.61 5.66 4.08
CA LEU A 223 -20.35 6.35 3.80
C LEU A 223 -19.30 5.41 3.22
N THR A 224 -19.30 4.12 3.57
CA THR A 224 -18.46 3.12 2.90
C THR A 224 -18.78 3.07 1.41
N ALA A 225 -20.07 2.99 1.04
CA ALA A 225 -20.49 2.98 -0.36
C ALA A 225 -20.07 4.24 -1.12
N LEU A 226 -20.09 5.41 -0.46
CA LEU A 226 -19.71 6.69 -1.07
C LEU A 226 -18.19 6.91 -1.16
N MET A 227 -17.45 6.55 -0.12
CA MET A 227 -16.03 6.90 0.00
C MET A 227 -15.10 5.78 -0.50
N ILE A 228 -15.36 4.54 -0.08
CA ILE A 228 -14.54 3.38 -0.44
C ILE A 228 -15.10 2.69 -1.68
N GLY A 229 -16.42 2.70 -1.85
CA GLY A 229 -17.13 2.02 -2.93
C GLY A 229 -16.56 2.26 -4.33
N PRO A 230 -16.31 3.51 -4.77
CA PRO A 230 -15.76 3.76 -6.11
C PRO A 230 -14.38 3.12 -6.32
N TRP A 231 -13.47 3.28 -5.35
CA TRP A 231 -12.13 2.70 -5.43
C TRP A 231 -12.16 1.18 -5.34
N LEU A 232 -12.95 0.63 -4.41
CA LEU A 232 -13.06 -0.81 -4.23
C LEU A 232 -13.71 -1.47 -5.44
N ARG A 233 -14.81 -0.92 -5.98
CA ARG A 233 -15.45 -1.43 -7.20
C ARG A 233 -14.45 -1.49 -8.35
N HIS A 234 -13.61 -0.46 -8.49
CA HIS A 234 -12.58 -0.42 -9.53
C HIS A 234 -11.45 -1.43 -9.29
N ASN A 235 -10.98 -1.56 -8.05
CA ASN A 235 -9.69 -2.20 -7.74
C ASN A 235 -9.77 -3.46 -6.88
N TRP A 236 -10.96 -4.03 -6.64
CA TRP A 236 -11.12 -5.13 -5.67
C TRP A 236 -10.28 -6.37 -6.02
N ILE A 237 -10.19 -6.76 -7.30
CA ILE A 237 -9.41 -7.94 -7.73
C ILE A 237 -7.93 -7.73 -7.44
N THR A 238 -7.38 -6.60 -7.87
CA THR A 238 -5.96 -6.26 -7.68
C THR A 238 -5.63 -6.00 -6.22
N SER A 239 -6.59 -5.48 -5.45
CA SER A 239 -6.50 -5.32 -4.00
C SER A 239 -6.43 -6.67 -3.28
N LEU A 240 -7.31 -7.62 -3.62
CA LEU A 240 -7.32 -8.96 -3.02
C LEU A 240 -6.05 -9.74 -3.40
N GLY A 241 -5.70 -9.78 -4.69
CA GLY A 241 -4.46 -10.42 -5.15
C GLY A 241 -3.20 -9.77 -4.57
N GLY A 242 -3.21 -8.44 -4.45
CA GLY A 242 -2.14 -7.68 -3.79
C GLY A 242 -1.99 -8.06 -2.31
N THR A 243 -3.11 -8.21 -1.60
CA THR A 243 -3.13 -8.66 -0.19
C THR A 243 -2.63 -10.11 -0.06
N ASN A 244 -3.06 -11.00 -0.95
CA ASN A 244 -2.60 -12.40 -0.94
C ASN A 244 -1.08 -12.49 -1.05
N ARG A 245 -0.53 -11.79 -2.05
CA ARG A 245 0.90 -11.72 -2.29
C ARG A 245 1.67 -11.09 -1.12
N ALA A 246 1.15 -9.99 -0.58
CA ALA A 246 1.81 -9.24 0.48
C ALA A 246 1.75 -9.96 1.84
N VAL A 247 0.67 -10.68 2.14
CA VAL A 247 0.45 -11.25 3.48
C VAL A 247 0.80 -12.74 3.54
N PHE A 248 0.39 -13.54 2.55
CA PHE A 248 0.57 -14.99 2.62
C PHE A 248 1.81 -15.45 1.87
N GLU A 249 2.01 -15.01 0.62
CA GLU A 249 3.18 -15.43 -0.15
C GLU A 249 4.48 -14.85 0.41
N SER A 250 4.49 -13.59 0.87
CA SER A 250 5.66 -13.00 1.51
C SER A 250 6.06 -13.77 2.77
N ALA A 251 5.09 -14.05 3.64
CA ALA A 251 5.31 -14.82 4.86
C ALA A 251 5.91 -16.21 4.57
N ALA A 252 5.40 -16.89 3.55
CA ALA A 252 5.91 -18.20 3.13
C ALA A 252 7.35 -18.12 2.56
N ARG A 253 7.70 -17.04 1.86
CA ARG A 253 9.06 -16.83 1.32
C ARG A 253 10.07 -16.41 2.38
N GLU A 254 9.63 -15.63 3.36
CA GLU A 254 10.48 -15.09 4.43
C GLU A 254 10.64 -16.08 5.59
N GLY A 255 9.81 -17.13 5.65
CA GLY A 255 9.85 -18.15 6.71
C GLY A 255 9.26 -17.65 8.02
N ASP A 256 8.26 -16.77 7.94
CA ASP A 256 7.63 -16.17 9.10
C ASP A 256 6.96 -17.20 10.03
N PRO A 257 6.93 -16.94 11.35
CA PRO A 257 6.34 -17.85 12.31
C PRO A 257 4.85 -18.06 12.04
N ASN A 258 4.38 -19.31 12.23
CA ASN A 258 2.98 -19.66 12.08
C ASN A 258 2.08 -18.73 12.94
N PRO A 259 0.97 -18.18 12.41
CA PRO A 259 0.08 -17.27 13.12
C PRO A 259 -0.30 -17.69 14.55
N PHE A 260 -0.54 -18.98 14.77
CA PHE A 260 -1.01 -19.52 16.06
C PHE A 260 0.11 -20.01 16.98
N SER A 261 1.37 -19.77 16.63
CA SER A 261 2.53 -20.14 17.45
C SER A 261 2.81 -19.13 18.57
N MET A 262 3.52 -19.58 19.62
CA MET A 262 4.00 -18.69 20.69
C MET A 262 5.07 -17.70 20.19
N GLU A 263 5.82 -18.06 19.15
CA GLU A 263 6.77 -17.16 18.50
C GLU A 263 6.04 -15.97 17.86
N SER A 264 4.99 -16.25 17.09
CA SER A 264 4.11 -15.24 16.48
C SER A 264 3.49 -14.30 17.52
N LEU A 265 3.01 -14.84 18.64
CA LEU A 265 2.42 -14.04 19.72
C LEU A 265 3.44 -13.16 20.46
N SER A 266 4.67 -13.66 20.65
CA SER A 266 5.74 -12.93 21.35
C SER A 266 6.56 -12.01 20.44
N PHE A 267 6.42 -12.11 19.11
CA PHE A 267 7.19 -11.36 18.12
C PHE A 267 7.22 -9.86 18.41
N TYR A 268 6.06 -9.20 18.44
CA TYR A 268 5.98 -7.76 18.64
C TYR A 268 6.34 -7.31 20.06
N LEU A 269 6.22 -8.19 21.06
CA LEU A 269 6.62 -7.87 22.44
C LEU A 269 8.15 -7.71 22.53
N ARG A 270 8.89 -8.50 21.75
CA ARG A 270 10.37 -8.45 21.70
C ARG A 270 10.87 -7.16 21.06
N LEU A 271 10.07 -6.53 20.20
CA LEU A 271 10.43 -5.27 19.53
C LEU A 271 10.22 -4.03 20.41
N LEU A 272 9.43 -4.10 21.48
CA LEU A 272 9.09 -2.94 22.30
C LEU A 272 10.30 -2.19 22.90
N PRO A 273 11.34 -2.86 23.44
CA PRO A 273 12.50 -2.16 23.99
C PRO A 273 13.22 -1.30 22.96
N GLU A 274 13.32 -1.78 21.72
CA GLU A 274 13.93 -1.06 20.60
C GLU A 274 13.01 0.05 20.09
N GLN A 275 11.74 -0.26 19.85
CA GLN A 275 10.77 0.68 19.27
C GLN A 275 10.41 1.85 20.19
N LEU A 276 10.44 1.65 21.51
CA LEU A 276 10.05 2.66 22.50
C LEU A 276 11.24 3.23 23.29
N GLY A 277 12.37 2.52 23.31
CA GLY A 277 13.47 2.79 24.23
C GLY A 277 13.23 2.18 25.62
N VAL A 278 14.27 1.55 26.16
CA VAL A 278 14.21 0.81 27.44
C VAL A 278 13.75 1.70 28.60
N VAL A 279 14.26 2.94 28.69
CA VAL A 279 13.92 3.88 29.77
C VAL A 279 12.43 4.21 29.77
N LEU A 280 11.88 4.57 28.59
CA LEU A 280 10.47 4.88 28.41
C LEU A 280 9.60 3.72 28.87
N LEU A 281 9.92 2.52 28.38
CA LEU A 281 9.18 1.29 28.62
C LEU A 281 9.21 0.90 30.10
N VAL A 282 10.40 0.78 30.70
CA VAL A 282 10.56 0.30 32.09
C VAL A 282 9.95 1.27 33.09
N VAL A 283 10.21 2.58 32.96
CA VAL A 283 9.64 3.59 33.87
C VAL A 283 8.11 3.64 33.74
N GLY A 284 7.60 3.55 32.52
CA GLY A 284 6.17 3.51 32.24
C GLY A 284 5.50 2.28 32.86
N LEU A 285 6.05 1.09 32.64
CA LEU A 285 5.54 -0.16 33.20
C LEU A 285 5.62 -0.17 34.74
N ALA A 286 6.75 0.23 35.32
CA ALA A 286 6.90 0.32 36.77
C ALA A 286 5.89 1.31 37.38
N GLY A 287 5.65 2.43 36.70
CA GLY A 287 4.63 3.40 37.10
C GLY A 287 3.20 2.87 36.99
N LEU A 288 2.90 2.02 36.01
CA LEU A 288 1.61 1.33 35.89
C LEU A 288 1.41 0.31 37.02
N VAL A 289 2.45 -0.43 37.39
CA VAL A 289 2.42 -1.33 38.56
C VAL A 289 2.18 -0.53 39.83
N LEU A 290 2.90 0.58 40.02
CA LEU A 290 2.70 1.50 41.14
C LEU A 290 1.26 2.03 41.19
N TRP A 291 0.73 2.47 40.04
CA TRP A 291 -0.64 2.95 39.92
C TRP A 291 -1.66 1.87 40.33
N TRP A 292 -1.45 0.64 39.88
CA TRP A 292 -2.30 -0.49 40.23
C TRP A 292 -2.25 -0.82 41.73
N LEU A 293 -1.07 -0.82 42.34
CA LEU A 293 -0.90 -1.07 43.78
C LEU A 293 -1.53 0.03 44.65
N GLN A 294 -1.52 1.28 44.19
CA GLN A 294 -2.04 2.44 44.92
C GLN A 294 -3.52 2.71 44.65
N ARG A 295 -4.17 2.01 43.70
CA ARG A 295 -5.56 2.28 43.28
C ARG A 295 -6.61 2.21 44.39
N HIS A 296 -6.31 1.51 45.48
CA HIS A 296 -7.19 1.33 46.64
C HIS A 296 -6.87 2.28 47.81
N ARG A 297 -5.76 3.02 47.74
CA ARG A 297 -5.21 3.80 48.87
C ARG A 297 -5.49 5.30 48.81
N SER A 298 -6.10 5.82 47.74
CA SER A 298 -6.33 7.27 47.61
C SER A 298 -7.75 7.60 47.13
N PRO A 299 -8.67 7.90 48.06
CA PRO A 299 -9.81 8.77 47.76
C PRO A 299 -9.36 10.23 47.88
N ALA A 300 -9.64 11.04 46.85
CA ALA A 300 -9.42 12.48 46.76
C ALA A 300 -7.94 12.94 46.80
N ASP A 301 -7.41 13.48 45.69
CA ASP A 301 -7.40 14.93 45.51
C ASP A 301 -6.69 15.42 44.23
N GLU A 302 -7.12 16.62 43.84
CA GLU A 302 -6.58 17.62 42.89
C GLU A 302 -5.71 17.14 41.72
N GLY A 303 -6.36 16.91 40.58
CA GLY A 303 -5.66 16.78 39.29
C GLY A 303 -6.38 16.02 38.19
N GLY A 304 -7.71 16.02 38.14
CA GLY A 304 -8.49 15.25 37.17
C GLY A 304 -8.54 13.75 37.50
N ALA A 305 -9.74 13.23 37.76
CA ALA A 305 -9.94 11.80 37.97
C ALA A 305 -9.77 11.04 36.65
N ASP A 306 -9.10 9.89 36.69
CA ASP A 306 -9.01 8.98 35.54
C ASP A 306 -10.43 8.65 35.06
N ASP A 307 -10.71 8.74 33.75
CA ASP A 307 -11.98 8.27 33.18
C ASP A 307 -11.93 6.75 32.98
N PRO A 308 -12.59 5.94 33.84
CA PRO A 308 -12.42 4.49 33.81
C PRO A 308 -12.95 3.88 32.52
N ARG A 309 -13.95 4.51 31.88
CA ARG A 309 -14.49 4.00 30.61
C ARG A 309 -13.52 4.24 29.47
N SER A 310 -12.95 5.45 29.38
CA SER A 310 -11.97 5.76 28.32
C SER A 310 -10.73 4.87 28.44
N TRP A 311 -10.26 4.60 29.66
CA TRP A 311 -9.20 3.62 29.91
C TRP A 311 -9.57 2.21 29.49
N ARG A 312 -10.76 1.72 29.87
CA ARG A 312 -11.25 0.41 29.42
C ARG A 312 -11.36 0.32 27.91
N TRP A 313 -11.84 1.38 27.26
CA TRP A 313 -11.89 1.45 25.80
C TRP A 313 -10.51 1.33 25.18
N LEU A 314 -9.55 2.13 25.65
CA LEU A 314 -8.19 2.15 25.14
C LEU A 314 -7.51 0.79 25.30
N VAL A 315 -7.53 0.22 26.51
CA VAL A 315 -6.81 -1.04 26.81
C VAL A 315 -7.41 -2.24 26.08
N ILE A 316 -8.74 -2.39 26.06
CA ILE A 316 -9.38 -3.52 25.36
C ILE A 316 -9.10 -3.46 23.86
N ASN A 317 -9.19 -2.28 23.25
CA ASN A 317 -8.92 -2.13 21.82
C ASN A 317 -7.43 -2.31 21.50
N LEU A 318 -6.52 -1.80 22.34
CA LEU A 318 -5.08 -2.01 22.19
C LEU A 318 -4.75 -3.51 22.22
N VAL A 319 -5.23 -4.25 23.24
CA VAL A 319 -4.95 -5.70 23.36
C VAL A 319 -5.59 -6.47 22.21
N ALA A 320 -6.85 -6.19 21.85
CA ALA A 320 -7.52 -6.89 20.76
C ALA A 320 -6.84 -6.65 19.41
N ALA A 321 -6.49 -5.40 19.10
CA ALA A 321 -5.78 -5.08 17.86
C ALA A 321 -4.34 -5.62 17.84
N TRP A 322 -3.67 -5.67 18.99
CA TRP A 322 -2.38 -6.33 19.15
C TRP A 322 -2.48 -7.82 18.81
N LEU A 323 -3.49 -8.51 19.33
CA LEU A 323 -3.73 -9.92 19.03
C LEU A 323 -4.03 -10.14 17.54
N LEU A 324 -4.89 -9.33 16.93
CA LEU A 324 -5.18 -9.42 15.49
C LEU A 324 -3.93 -9.19 14.63
N THR A 325 -3.09 -8.21 15.01
CA THR A 325 -1.82 -7.95 14.32
C THR A 325 -0.84 -9.10 14.51
N SER A 326 -0.81 -9.71 15.70
CA SER A 326 -0.01 -10.90 16.00
C SER A 326 -0.50 -12.13 15.24
N LEU A 327 -1.78 -12.21 14.85
CA LEU A 327 -2.32 -13.30 14.03
C LEU A 327 -2.09 -13.10 12.52
N SER A 328 -1.57 -11.95 12.09
CA SER A 328 -1.17 -11.75 10.68
C SER A 328 -0.05 -12.72 10.32
N PRO A 329 -0.16 -13.47 9.21
CA PRO A 329 0.92 -14.36 8.73
C PRO A 329 2.24 -13.63 8.49
N ASN A 330 2.20 -12.52 7.73
CA ASN A 330 3.39 -11.71 7.49
C ASN A 330 3.79 -10.94 8.76
N LYS A 331 5.07 -11.01 9.13
CA LYS A 331 5.70 -10.27 10.22
C LYS A 331 6.62 -9.17 9.69
N SER A 332 6.32 -7.94 10.08
CA SER A 332 7.24 -6.81 9.92
C SER A 332 7.17 -5.93 11.16
N ASP A 333 8.33 -5.46 11.61
CA ASP A 333 8.52 -4.43 12.63
C ASP A 333 7.54 -3.24 12.50
N ARG A 334 7.24 -2.83 11.26
CA ARG A 334 6.34 -1.72 10.93
C ARG A 334 4.87 -1.97 11.27
N TYR A 335 4.40 -3.22 11.30
CA TYR A 335 2.97 -3.52 11.44
C TYR A 335 2.37 -3.13 12.78
N ILE A 336 3.17 -3.13 13.85
CA ILE A 336 2.72 -2.73 15.19
C ILE A 336 2.74 -1.21 15.40
N THR A 337 3.42 -0.46 14.53
CA THR A 337 3.62 0.99 14.71
C THR A 337 2.33 1.81 14.85
N PRO A 338 1.19 1.48 14.18
CA PRO A 338 -0.07 2.20 14.39
C PRO A 338 -0.69 2.02 15.80
N LEU A 339 -0.24 1.01 16.56
CA LEU A 339 -0.69 0.74 17.94
C LEU A 339 0.15 1.49 18.98
N LEU A 340 1.38 1.86 18.63
CA LEU A 340 2.32 2.53 19.55
C LEU A 340 1.75 3.82 20.18
N PRO A 341 1.03 4.71 19.48
CA PRO A 341 0.44 5.90 20.11
C PRO A 341 -0.50 5.56 21.28
N THR A 342 -1.30 4.48 21.14
CA THR A 342 -2.20 4.04 22.21
C THR A 342 -1.47 3.34 23.36
N LEU A 343 -0.40 2.60 23.06
CA LEU A 343 0.50 2.04 24.07
C LEU A 343 1.23 3.17 24.83
N LEU A 344 1.69 4.20 24.13
CA LEU A 344 2.35 5.36 24.72
C LEU A 344 1.42 6.17 25.62
N LEU A 345 0.12 6.29 25.30
CA LEU A 345 -0.88 6.86 26.21
C LEU A 345 -0.97 6.06 27.52
N LEU A 346 -0.96 4.72 27.44
CA LEU A 346 -0.96 3.84 28.61
C LEU A 346 0.34 4.00 29.42
N LEU A 347 1.51 3.98 28.78
CA LEU A 347 2.79 4.17 29.46
C LEU A 347 2.91 5.57 30.07
N ALA A 348 2.42 6.61 29.38
CA ALA A 348 2.36 7.98 29.88
C ALA A 348 1.59 8.07 31.20
N ARG A 349 0.57 7.22 31.41
CA ARG A 349 -0.15 7.17 32.68
C ARG A 349 0.68 6.58 33.82
N GLY A 350 1.55 5.62 33.53
CA GLY A 350 2.53 5.11 34.48
C GLY A 350 3.55 6.18 34.85
N TRP A 351 4.10 6.87 33.85
CA TRP A 351 4.96 8.04 34.06
C TRP A 351 4.30 9.12 34.92
N TRP A 352 3.04 9.43 34.62
CA TRP A 352 2.25 10.39 35.39
C TRP A 352 2.10 9.98 36.87
N GLN A 353 2.03 8.67 37.16
CA GLN A 353 1.95 8.18 38.53
C GLN A 353 3.20 8.52 39.34
N TRP A 354 4.39 8.41 38.75
CA TRP A 354 5.64 8.84 39.39
C TRP A 354 5.62 10.34 39.69
N GLY A 355 5.15 11.15 38.73
CA GLY A 355 4.96 12.59 38.94
C GLY A 355 4.01 12.90 40.10
N ARG A 356 2.90 12.17 40.23
CA ARG A 356 1.97 12.32 41.37
C ARG A 356 2.62 11.95 42.70
N LEU A 357 3.34 10.84 42.75
CA LEU A 357 4.06 10.39 43.96
C LEU A 357 5.11 11.42 44.39
N LEU A 358 5.88 11.96 43.45
CA LEU A 358 6.88 12.98 43.73
C LEU A 358 6.23 14.29 44.17
N ARG A 359 5.10 14.68 43.57
CA ARG A 359 4.37 15.90 43.94
C ARG A 359 3.88 15.85 45.40
N GLN A 360 3.46 14.67 45.88
CA GLN A 360 3.07 14.47 47.28
C GLN A 360 4.25 14.68 48.25
N ARG A 361 5.49 14.48 47.79
CA ARG A 361 6.70 14.70 48.60
C ARG A 361 7.24 16.12 48.45
N ALA A 362 7.30 16.63 47.23
CA ALA A 362 7.77 17.97 46.88
C ALA A 362 7.12 18.45 45.57
N SER A 363 6.33 19.52 45.65
CA SER A 363 5.51 20.00 44.52
C SER A 363 6.32 20.47 43.30
N TRP A 364 7.51 21.04 43.52
CA TRP A 364 8.43 21.48 42.47
C TRP A 364 9.21 20.32 41.83
N ALA A 365 9.39 19.21 42.54
CA ALA A 365 10.20 18.08 42.08
C ALA A 365 9.49 17.27 40.98
N ALA A 366 8.15 17.23 41.00
CA ALA A 366 7.37 16.49 40.01
C ALA A 366 7.55 16.96 38.57
N PRO A 367 7.38 18.26 38.21
CA PRO A 367 7.62 18.71 36.84
C PRO A 367 9.09 18.54 36.41
N VAL A 368 10.04 18.80 37.32
CA VAL A 368 11.47 18.61 37.04
C VAL A 368 11.75 17.14 36.72
N ALA A 369 11.30 16.19 37.55
CA ALA A 369 11.53 14.78 37.32
C ALA A 369 10.86 14.25 36.04
N LEU A 370 9.64 14.72 35.71
CA LEU A 370 8.98 14.35 34.47
C LEU A 370 9.72 14.89 33.24
N ILE A 371 10.23 16.13 33.29
CA ILE A 371 11.04 16.72 32.21
C ILE A 371 12.39 15.99 32.11
N SER A 372 13.09 15.79 33.22
CA SER A 372 14.37 15.07 33.24
C SER A 372 14.22 13.64 32.73
N GLY A 373 13.13 12.95 33.06
CA GLY A 373 12.88 11.62 32.55
C GLY A 373 12.50 11.62 31.06
N LEU A 374 11.77 12.63 30.56
CA LEU A 374 11.60 12.82 29.10
C LEU A 374 12.95 13.01 28.39
N LEU A 375 13.84 13.81 28.95
CA LEU A 375 15.20 13.99 28.43
C LEU A 375 16.00 12.67 28.47
N ALA A 376 15.81 11.85 29.50
CA ALA A 376 16.46 10.55 29.63
C ALA A 376 15.97 9.51 28.59
N CYS A 377 14.84 9.75 27.93
CA CYS A 377 14.35 8.91 26.83
C CYS A 377 15.00 9.27 25.47
N LEU A 378 15.54 10.49 25.32
CA LEU A 378 16.13 10.97 24.06
C LEU A 378 17.30 10.10 23.55
N PRO A 379 18.24 9.61 24.38
CA PRO A 379 19.41 8.88 23.90
C PRO A 379 19.06 7.65 23.06
N ALA A 380 17.99 6.92 23.41
CA ALA A 380 17.56 5.75 22.63
C ALA A 380 17.14 6.14 21.20
N GLY A 381 16.31 7.19 21.08
CA GLY A 381 15.89 7.70 19.78
C GLY A 381 17.05 8.30 18.99
N MET A 382 17.95 9.04 19.65
CA MET A 382 19.13 9.62 19.01
C MET A 382 20.10 8.55 18.51
N ALA A 383 20.42 7.54 19.32
CA ALA A 383 21.28 6.43 18.92
C ALA A 383 20.70 5.70 17.70
N PHE A 384 19.39 5.46 17.69
CA PHE A 384 18.71 4.84 16.56
C PHE A 384 18.79 5.70 15.29
N GLN A 385 18.59 7.02 15.40
CA GLN A 385 18.74 7.91 14.24
C GLN A 385 20.19 7.99 13.75
N LEU A 386 21.18 7.99 14.66
CA LEU A 386 22.62 8.01 14.33
C LEU A 386 23.07 6.77 13.57
N ASP A 387 22.63 5.58 13.99
CA ASP A 387 22.88 4.32 13.28
C ASP A 387 22.37 4.39 11.82
N ARG A 388 21.18 4.95 11.64
CA ARG A 388 20.57 5.15 10.31
C ARG A 388 21.28 6.17 9.42
N PHE A 389 22.06 7.12 9.99
CA PHE A 389 22.88 8.03 9.19
C PHE A 389 24.00 7.29 8.46
N GLU A 390 24.59 6.29 9.12
CA GLU A 390 25.70 5.50 8.58
C GLU A 390 25.21 4.47 7.54
N ASP A 391 24.03 3.89 7.77
CA ASP A 391 23.52 2.78 6.96
C ASP A 391 22.74 3.17 5.71
N ARG A 392 22.28 4.42 5.60
CA ARG A 392 21.41 4.78 4.48
C ARG A 392 22.19 4.83 3.15
N PRO A 393 21.62 4.27 2.06
CA PRO A 393 22.33 4.12 0.81
C PRO A 393 22.62 5.49 0.20
N ARG A 394 23.90 5.73 -0.08
CA ARG A 394 24.36 6.84 -0.92
C ARG A 394 24.63 6.26 -2.30
N GLY A 395 24.38 7.02 -3.36
CA GLY A 395 24.62 6.50 -4.69
C GLY A 395 24.54 7.59 -5.74
N PRO A 396 25.13 7.36 -6.92
CA PRO A 396 25.10 8.31 -8.02
C PRO A 396 23.74 8.33 -8.74
N LEU A 397 22.66 7.93 -8.05
CA LEU A 397 21.34 7.71 -8.63
C LEU A 397 20.85 8.93 -9.41
N GLU A 398 20.93 10.12 -8.81
CA GLU A 398 20.44 11.34 -9.44
C GLU A 398 21.25 11.68 -10.70
N ALA A 399 22.58 11.58 -10.65
CA ALA A 399 23.45 11.79 -11.81
C ALA A 399 23.19 10.74 -12.92
N LEU A 400 23.00 9.47 -12.55
CA LEU A 400 22.70 8.39 -13.47
C LEU A 400 21.34 8.59 -14.16
N VAL A 401 20.33 8.97 -13.38
CA VAL A 401 18.99 9.27 -13.86
C VAL A 401 19.00 10.48 -14.79
N GLN A 402 19.70 11.57 -14.42
CA GLN A 402 19.86 12.75 -15.27
C GLN A 402 20.57 12.40 -16.58
N ALA A 403 21.61 11.56 -16.54
CA ALA A 403 22.30 11.10 -17.75
C ALA A 403 21.40 10.25 -18.68
N ALA A 404 20.40 9.56 -18.13
CA ALA A 404 19.37 8.86 -18.90
C ALA A 404 18.25 9.80 -19.43
N GLY A 405 18.28 11.09 -19.08
CA GLY A 405 17.26 12.09 -19.42
C GLY A 405 16.11 12.17 -18.41
N GLY A 406 16.28 11.65 -17.20
CA GLY A 406 15.31 11.79 -16.12
C GLY A 406 15.32 13.18 -15.49
N GLY A 407 14.19 13.59 -14.92
CA GLY A 407 14.04 14.90 -14.30
C GLY A 407 13.90 16.08 -15.28
N ASP A 408 13.96 15.83 -16.59
CA ASP A 408 13.80 16.84 -17.64
C ASP A 408 12.44 16.65 -18.35
N PRO A 409 11.51 17.62 -18.23
CA PRO A 409 10.19 17.54 -18.88
C PRO A 409 10.25 17.65 -20.42
N ALA A 410 11.36 18.14 -20.99
CA ALA A 410 11.53 18.23 -22.43
C ALA A 410 11.91 16.89 -23.07
N GLN A 411 12.39 15.91 -22.29
CA GLN A 411 12.70 14.58 -22.79
C GLN A 411 11.42 13.78 -23.06
N SER A 412 11.46 12.97 -24.12
CA SER A 412 10.40 12.02 -24.41
C SER A 412 10.28 10.97 -23.30
N ALA A 413 9.09 10.38 -23.16
CA ALA A 413 8.87 9.22 -22.31
C ALA A 413 9.90 8.12 -22.60
N ARG A 414 10.57 7.63 -21.55
CA ARG A 414 11.62 6.60 -21.65
C ARG A 414 11.45 5.56 -20.55
N THR A 415 11.87 4.33 -20.87
CA THR A 415 12.00 3.24 -19.90
C THR A 415 13.46 2.87 -19.76
N LEU A 416 13.97 2.88 -18.52
CA LEU A 416 15.30 2.41 -18.15
C LEU A 416 15.19 1.03 -17.51
N ILE A 417 15.80 0.03 -18.15
CA ILE A 417 15.88 -1.32 -17.62
C ILE A 417 16.94 -1.37 -16.51
N VAL A 418 16.50 -1.67 -15.31
CA VAL A 418 17.31 -1.77 -14.11
C VAL A 418 17.55 -3.24 -13.80
N VAL A 419 18.76 -3.71 -14.11
CA VAL A 419 19.22 -5.07 -13.79
C VAL A 419 19.60 -5.22 -12.30
N PRO A 420 20.34 -4.28 -11.68
CA PRO A 420 20.63 -4.37 -10.25
C PRO A 420 19.38 -4.10 -9.40
N SER A 421 19.28 -4.74 -8.24
CA SER A 421 18.25 -4.44 -7.24
C SER A 421 18.93 -4.28 -5.89
N THR A 422 19.33 -3.06 -5.61
CA THR A 422 20.08 -2.65 -4.42
C THR A 422 19.35 -1.49 -3.75
N SER A 423 19.74 -1.19 -2.50
CA SER A 423 19.12 -0.11 -1.75
C SER A 423 19.46 1.27 -2.33
N ASP A 424 20.63 1.44 -2.95
CA ASP A 424 21.06 2.65 -3.64
C ASP A 424 20.56 2.75 -5.09
N LEU A 425 20.31 1.63 -5.77
CA LEU A 425 19.78 1.60 -7.14
C LEU A 425 18.77 0.45 -7.33
N ASN A 426 17.51 0.82 -7.61
CA ASN A 426 16.43 -0.10 -7.96
C ASN A 426 15.39 0.60 -8.87
N GLN A 427 14.46 -0.17 -9.44
CA GLN A 427 13.44 0.35 -10.35
C GLN A 427 12.55 1.45 -9.76
N HIS A 428 12.29 1.41 -8.44
CA HIS A 428 11.39 2.37 -7.79
C HIS A 428 12.09 3.72 -7.61
N ASN A 429 13.34 3.72 -7.14
CA ASN A 429 14.08 4.97 -6.95
C ASN A 429 14.47 5.60 -8.30
N VAL A 430 14.82 4.80 -9.32
CA VAL A 430 14.99 5.28 -10.70
C VAL A 430 13.72 5.94 -11.23
N SER A 431 12.56 5.30 -11.04
CA SER A 431 11.27 5.88 -11.45
C SER A 431 10.99 7.18 -10.73
N TYR A 432 11.21 7.24 -9.42
CA TYR A 432 10.89 8.43 -8.64
C TYR A 432 11.74 9.62 -9.09
N TYR A 433 13.07 9.47 -9.11
CA TYR A 433 13.97 10.54 -9.54
C TYR A 433 13.80 10.88 -11.03
N GLY A 434 13.57 9.87 -11.88
CA GLY A 434 13.37 10.07 -13.31
C GLY A 434 12.11 10.84 -13.67
N ARG A 435 11.12 10.81 -12.76
CA ARG A 435 9.83 11.48 -12.93
C ARG A 435 9.74 12.82 -12.22
N ARG A 436 10.69 13.22 -11.37
CA ARG A 436 10.65 14.55 -10.74
C ARG A 436 10.63 15.68 -11.78
N HIS A 437 10.20 16.87 -11.37
CA HIS A 437 10.16 18.09 -12.20
C HIS A 437 9.39 17.99 -13.52
N GLY A 438 8.44 17.04 -13.64
CA GLY A 438 7.71 16.82 -14.89
C GLY A 438 8.33 15.77 -15.82
N GLY A 439 9.45 15.15 -15.41
CA GLY A 439 10.12 14.10 -16.19
C GLY A 439 9.25 12.85 -16.41
N GLN A 440 9.65 12.08 -17.43
CA GLN A 440 8.91 10.90 -17.90
C GLN A 440 9.81 9.65 -18.02
N LEU A 441 10.93 9.61 -17.31
CA LEU A 441 11.77 8.41 -17.22
C LEU A 441 11.22 7.45 -16.16
N VAL A 442 10.89 6.22 -16.54
CA VAL A 442 10.47 5.17 -15.59
C VAL A 442 11.52 4.06 -15.53
N GLY A 443 11.79 3.58 -14.33
CA GLY A 443 12.63 2.41 -14.09
C GLY A 443 11.79 1.13 -14.09
N ARG A 444 12.30 0.06 -14.70
CA ARG A 444 11.67 -1.27 -14.70
C ARG A 444 12.71 -2.35 -14.44
N GLN A 445 12.35 -3.34 -13.64
CA GLN A 445 13.29 -4.40 -13.25
C GLN A 445 13.28 -5.55 -14.26
N MET A 446 14.47 -5.96 -14.71
CA MET A 446 14.67 -7.16 -15.54
C MET A 446 15.86 -7.96 -15.01
N GLY A 447 15.98 -9.22 -15.44
CA GLY A 447 17.01 -10.15 -14.96
C GLY A 447 16.53 -10.98 -13.78
N SER A 448 15.21 -11.06 -13.58
CA SER A 448 14.60 -11.94 -12.60
C SER A 448 14.53 -13.37 -13.13
N SER A 449 14.28 -13.53 -14.44
CA SER A 449 14.26 -14.79 -15.19
C SER A 449 15.39 -14.87 -16.21
N ARG A 450 15.69 -16.08 -16.67
CA ARG A 450 16.59 -16.31 -17.83
C ARG A 450 15.94 -15.85 -19.13
N ASP A 451 14.62 -15.88 -19.19
CA ASP A 451 13.85 -15.53 -20.39
C ASP A 451 13.84 -14.03 -20.67
N ASP A 452 14.31 -13.21 -19.73
CA ASP A 452 14.42 -11.76 -19.84
C ASP A 452 15.50 -11.31 -20.85
N VAL A 453 16.48 -12.18 -21.16
CA VAL A 453 17.65 -11.83 -22.01
C VAL A 453 17.23 -11.48 -23.43
N GLY A 454 16.56 -12.41 -24.12
CA GLY A 454 16.16 -12.20 -25.51
C GLY A 454 15.29 -10.95 -25.72
N PRO A 455 14.19 -10.77 -24.96
CA PRO A 455 13.35 -9.58 -25.02
C PRO A 455 14.12 -8.28 -24.76
N THR A 456 15.01 -8.25 -23.76
CA THR A 456 15.83 -7.06 -23.46
C THR A 456 16.73 -6.70 -24.64
N LEU A 457 17.46 -7.67 -25.20
CA LEU A 457 18.31 -7.42 -26.36
C LEU A 457 17.53 -6.97 -27.60
N ARG A 458 16.28 -7.40 -27.76
CA ARG A 458 15.43 -7.03 -28.90
C ARG A 458 14.80 -5.63 -28.79
N ALA A 459 14.36 -5.24 -27.60
CA ALA A 459 13.47 -4.07 -27.44
C ALA A 459 14.02 -2.98 -26.52
N ALA A 460 14.86 -3.30 -25.52
CA ALA A 460 15.29 -2.28 -24.56
C ALA A 460 16.12 -1.19 -25.23
N GLN A 461 15.87 0.06 -24.86
CA GLN A 461 16.60 1.24 -25.33
C GLN A 461 17.71 1.67 -24.37
N TRP A 462 17.42 1.58 -23.08
CA TRP A 462 18.32 1.97 -22.01
C TRP A 462 18.41 0.86 -20.97
N VAL A 463 19.64 0.57 -20.56
CA VAL A 463 19.92 -0.46 -19.55
C VAL A 463 20.94 0.09 -18.56
N VAL A 464 20.70 -0.13 -17.27
CA VAL A 464 21.71 0.08 -16.23
C VAL A 464 22.17 -1.26 -15.69
N LEU A 465 23.49 -1.41 -15.66
CA LEU A 465 24.21 -2.56 -15.17
C LEU A 465 25.01 -2.16 -13.92
N ALA A 466 25.48 -3.17 -13.19
CA ALA A 466 26.32 -2.95 -12.01
C ALA A 466 27.63 -3.74 -12.13
N GLU A 467 28.72 -3.10 -11.76
CA GLU A 467 30.08 -3.63 -11.84
C GLU A 467 30.60 -3.95 -10.44
N GLY A 468 31.43 -4.99 -10.36
CA GLY A 468 32.00 -5.48 -9.10
C GLY A 468 31.02 -6.29 -8.24
N GLY A 469 31.31 -6.38 -6.94
CA GLY A 469 30.51 -7.12 -5.98
C GLY A 469 29.13 -6.50 -5.78
N GLN A 470 28.09 -7.21 -6.19
CA GLN A 470 26.68 -6.81 -6.04
C GLN A 470 25.96 -7.62 -4.94
N GLY A 471 26.71 -8.39 -4.13
CA GLY A 471 26.14 -9.32 -3.16
C GLY A 471 25.45 -10.53 -3.82
N SER A 472 24.29 -10.92 -3.29
CA SER A 472 23.46 -12.02 -3.79
C SER A 472 22.73 -11.63 -5.08
N VAL A 473 23.46 -11.59 -6.20
CA VAL A 473 22.84 -11.42 -7.53
C VAL A 473 22.33 -12.75 -8.03
N ARG A 474 21.06 -12.79 -8.44
CA ARG A 474 20.48 -13.97 -9.09
C ARG A 474 21.30 -14.34 -10.32
N LYS A 475 21.47 -15.65 -10.57
CA LYS A 475 22.19 -16.15 -11.75
C LYS A 475 21.61 -15.59 -13.06
N SER A 476 20.31 -15.32 -13.12
CA SER A 476 19.61 -14.69 -14.25
C SER A 476 20.08 -13.26 -14.51
N ALA A 477 20.18 -12.41 -13.48
CA ALA A 477 20.65 -11.04 -13.61
C ALA A 477 22.11 -10.97 -14.11
N ARG A 478 22.98 -11.88 -13.64
CA ARG A 478 24.37 -11.98 -14.16
C ARG A 478 24.42 -12.32 -15.64
N ARG A 479 23.56 -13.23 -16.10
CA ARG A 479 23.47 -13.59 -17.53
C ARG A 479 22.96 -12.44 -18.37
N LEU A 480 21.98 -11.68 -17.88
CA LEU A 480 21.48 -10.50 -18.57
C LEU A 480 22.57 -9.42 -18.67
N ASP A 481 23.30 -9.18 -17.58
CA ASP A 481 24.45 -8.26 -17.57
C ASP A 481 25.50 -8.65 -18.63
N GLU A 482 25.93 -9.91 -18.63
CA GLU A 482 26.90 -10.45 -19.60
C GLU A 482 26.39 -10.33 -21.05
N ALA A 483 25.12 -10.65 -21.28
CA ALA A 483 24.50 -10.55 -22.60
C ALA A 483 24.44 -9.10 -23.11
N VAL A 484 24.11 -8.13 -22.25
CA VAL A 484 24.09 -6.72 -22.64
C VAL A 484 25.49 -6.25 -23.06
N ARG A 485 26.53 -6.64 -22.30
CA ARG A 485 27.93 -6.28 -22.60
C ARG A 485 28.47 -6.92 -23.87
N THR A 486 28.14 -8.18 -24.13
CA THR A 486 28.73 -8.97 -25.22
C THR A 486 27.93 -8.94 -26.53
N SER A 487 26.63 -8.59 -26.48
CA SER A 487 25.74 -8.62 -27.65
C SER A 487 26.12 -7.67 -28.79
N GLY A 488 26.88 -6.61 -28.50
CA GLY A 488 27.17 -5.53 -29.44
C GLY A 488 25.97 -4.67 -29.83
N VAL A 489 24.81 -4.86 -29.18
CA VAL A 489 23.57 -4.08 -29.39
C VAL A 489 23.62 -2.73 -28.66
N PHE A 490 24.26 -2.70 -27.50
CA PHE A 490 24.34 -1.54 -26.65
C PHE A 490 25.74 -0.92 -26.68
N ARG A 491 25.80 0.39 -26.45
CA ARG A 491 27.05 1.13 -26.18
C ARG A 491 26.97 1.75 -24.79
N GLN A 492 28.07 1.73 -24.06
CA GLN A 492 28.17 2.39 -22.77
C GLN A 492 28.17 3.90 -22.96
N VAL A 493 27.32 4.59 -22.18
CA VAL A 493 27.19 6.05 -22.15
C VAL A 493 28.02 6.64 -21.02
N GLY A 494 28.07 5.96 -19.88
CA GLY A 494 28.82 6.41 -18.71
C GLY A 494 28.99 5.33 -17.66
N ALA A 495 29.86 5.60 -16.69
CA ALA A 495 30.06 4.82 -15.48
C ALA A 495 29.95 5.74 -14.27
N PHE A 496 29.35 5.24 -13.20
CA PHE A 496 29.03 5.99 -12.01
C PHE A 496 29.50 5.23 -10.77
N GLU A 497 30.46 5.78 -10.04
CA GLU A 497 31.09 5.11 -8.91
C GLU A 497 30.11 4.83 -7.76
N ARG A 498 30.23 3.64 -7.17
CA ARG A 498 29.41 3.20 -6.03
C ARG A 498 30.17 3.45 -4.73
N PRO A 499 29.50 3.91 -3.66
CA PRO A 499 30.20 4.17 -2.39
C PRO A 499 30.74 2.91 -1.70
N LYS A 500 30.18 1.72 -1.96
CA LYS A 500 30.67 0.43 -1.44
C LYS A 500 31.61 -0.30 -2.42
N GLY A 501 32.17 0.41 -3.41
CA GLY A 501 33.06 -0.12 -4.43
C GLY A 501 32.35 -0.69 -5.66
N GLY A 502 33.02 -0.63 -6.81
CA GLY A 502 32.44 -0.92 -8.13
C GLY A 502 31.71 0.30 -8.71
N SER A 503 31.05 0.12 -9.87
CA SER A 503 30.36 1.20 -10.57
C SER A 503 28.97 0.76 -11.05
N TYR A 504 28.10 1.70 -11.37
CA TYR A 504 26.95 1.47 -12.25
C TYR A 504 27.31 1.92 -13.65
N SER A 505 27.11 1.07 -14.65
CA SER A 505 27.30 1.47 -16.06
C SER A 505 25.96 1.66 -16.74
N LEU A 506 25.80 2.80 -17.41
CA LEU A 506 24.61 3.16 -18.18
C LEU A 506 24.86 2.86 -19.65
N TRP A 507 23.92 2.15 -20.27
CA TRP A 507 24.03 1.67 -21.63
C TRP A 507 22.83 2.13 -22.45
N THR A 508 23.08 2.52 -23.69
CA THR A 508 22.04 2.88 -24.66
C THR A 508 22.17 2.02 -25.90
N ARG A 509 21.03 1.69 -26.52
CA ARG A 509 21.00 0.97 -27.79
C ARG A 509 21.72 1.79 -28.86
N ARG A 510 22.52 1.11 -29.69
CA ARG A 510 23.19 1.75 -30.81
C ARG A 510 22.19 2.06 -31.92
N SER A 511 22.37 3.19 -32.60
CA SER A 511 21.50 3.63 -33.70
C SER A 511 21.51 2.71 -34.92
N ASP A 512 22.58 1.92 -35.11
CA ASP A 512 22.71 0.92 -36.18
C ASP A 512 22.10 -0.44 -35.83
N ARG A 513 21.57 -0.59 -34.60
CA ARG A 513 20.91 -1.81 -34.11
C ARG A 513 19.47 -1.48 -33.69
N PRO A 514 18.56 -1.19 -34.64
CA PRO A 514 17.19 -0.80 -34.34
C PRO A 514 16.45 -1.90 -33.56
N GLU A 515 15.33 -1.52 -32.94
CA GLU A 515 14.46 -2.48 -32.27
C GLU A 515 13.99 -3.56 -33.24
N GLY A 516 13.78 -4.77 -32.70
CA GLY A 516 13.09 -5.82 -33.43
C GLY A 516 11.62 -5.47 -33.70
N VAL A 517 10.88 -6.41 -34.29
CA VAL A 517 9.43 -6.27 -34.50
C VAL A 517 8.74 -5.91 -33.18
N GLY A 518 8.13 -4.73 -33.15
CA GLY A 518 7.49 -4.18 -31.95
C GLY A 518 6.37 -5.05 -31.42
N PHE A 519 6.12 -5.00 -30.11
CA PHE A 519 5.08 -5.79 -29.46
C PHE A 519 3.68 -5.54 -30.03
N ALA A 520 3.38 -4.31 -30.45
CA ALA A 520 2.11 -3.96 -31.10
C ALA A 520 1.79 -4.84 -32.31
N ALA A 521 2.81 -5.24 -33.10
CA ALA A 521 2.60 -6.11 -34.27
C ALA A 521 2.36 -7.59 -33.89
N ARG A 522 2.90 -8.04 -32.76
CA ARG A 522 2.69 -9.41 -32.25
C ARG A 522 1.42 -9.54 -31.42
N PHE A 523 0.91 -8.43 -30.87
CA PHE A 523 -0.22 -8.40 -29.96
C PHE A 523 -1.50 -9.04 -30.53
N PRO A 524 -1.90 -8.81 -31.79
CA PRO A 524 -3.10 -9.43 -32.33
C PRO A 524 -3.01 -10.96 -32.28
N ALA A 525 -1.92 -11.55 -32.77
CA ALA A 525 -1.74 -13.00 -32.76
C ALA A 525 -1.75 -13.57 -31.33
N LEU A 526 -1.14 -12.86 -30.36
CA LEU A 526 -1.21 -13.23 -28.95
C LEU A 526 -2.66 -13.17 -28.43
N ALA A 527 -3.38 -12.09 -28.70
CA ALA A 527 -4.77 -11.92 -28.26
C ALA A 527 -5.70 -13.01 -28.84
N ALA A 528 -5.47 -13.43 -30.08
CA ALA A 528 -6.21 -14.54 -30.71
C ALA A 528 -5.99 -15.87 -29.97
N GLY A 529 -4.84 -16.04 -29.33
CA GLY A 529 -4.53 -17.21 -28.50
C GLY A 529 -5.50 -17.42 -27.34
N LEU A 530 -6.21 -16.38 -26.89
CA LEU A 530 -7.30 -16.51 -25.92
C LEU A 530 -8.41 -17.45 -26.39
N ALA A 531 -8.59 -17.63 -27.71
CA ALA A 531 -9.54 -18.58 -28.26
C ALA A 531 -9.24 -20.05 -27.86
N ALA A 532 -8.02 -20.35 -27.39
CA ALA A 532 -7.62 -21.66 -26.87
C ALA A 532 -7.91 -21.86 -25.37
N GLY A 533 -8.52 -20.89 -24.68
CA GLY A 533 -8.86 -21.04 -23.27
C GLY A 533 -7.65 -20.95 -22.33
N PRO A 534 -7.64 -21.72 -21.22
CA PRO A 534 -6.58 -21.72 -20.21
C PRO A 534 -5.17 -21.89 -20.79
N ALA A 535 -4.99 -22.80 -21.76
CA ALA A 535 -3.71 -23.04 -22.43
C ALA A 535 -3.19 -21.78 -23.17
N GLY A 536 -4.09 -20.90 -23.62
CA GLY A 536 -3.74 -19.64 -24.27
C GLY A 536 -3.45 -18.48 -23.31
N LEU A 537 -3.83 -18.57 -22.02
CA LEU A 537 -3.68 -17.48 -21.06
C LEU A 537 -2.22 -17.23 -20.69
N GLU A 538 -1.48 -18.28 -20.34
CA GLU A 538 -0.10 -18.16 -19.86
C GLU A 538 0.84 -17.52 -20.88
N PRO A 539 0.88 -17.94 -22.16
CA PRO A 539 1.72 -17.29 -23.17
C PRO A 539 1.40 -15.80 -23.35
N VAL A 540 0.12 -15.43 -23.29
CA VAL A 540 -0.34 -14.05 -23.44
C VAL A 540 0.10 -13.19 -22.26
N PHE A 541 -0.20 -13.61 -21.04
CA PHE A 541 0.13 -12.82 -19.85
C PHE A 541 1.62 -12.79 -19.55
N ALA A 542 2.37 -13.86 -19.87
CA ALA A 542 3.83 -13.85 -19.81
C ALA A 542 4.43 -12.82 -20.78
N ALA A 543 3.96 -12.80 -22.04
CA ALA A 543 4.44 -11.84 -23.04
C ALA A 543 4.06 -10.39 -22.69
N VAL A 544 2.82 -10.16 -22.23
CA VAL A 544 2.36 -8.84 -21.76
C VAL A 544 3.14 -8.38 -20.53
N GLY A 545 3.39 -9.27 -19.57
CA GLY A 545 4.15 -8.97 -18.37
C GLY A 545 5.59 -8.55 -18.68
N GLN A 546 6.25 -9.25 -19.60
CA GLN A 546 7.58 -8.86 -20.09
C GLN A 546 7.54 -7.51 -20.82
N GLU A 547 6.54 -7.29 -21.68
CA GLU A 547 6.41 -6.01 -22.38
C GLU A 547 6.20 -4.85 -21.40
N HIS A 548 5.41 -5.01 -20.34
CA HIS A 548 5.19 -3.97 -19.34
C HIS A 548 6.46 -3.60 -18.56
N MET A 549 7.46 -4.49 -18.54
CA MET A 549 8.80 -4.18 -18.03
C MET A 549 9.67 -3.49 -19.08
N LEU A 550 9.52 -3.80 -20.37
CA LEU A 550 10.30 -3.19 -21.45
C LEU A 550 9.80 -1.78 -21.80
N ASP A 551 8.49 -1.61 -21.81
CA ASP A 551 7.78 -0.37 -22.06
C ASP A 551 6.88 -0.04 -20.84
N GLY A 552 7.46 0.70 -19.91
CA GLY A 552 6.76 1.14 -18.70
C GLY A 552 5.67 2.19 -18.95
N HIS A 553 5.50 2.68 -20.19
CA HIS A 553 4.47 3.63 -20.60
C HIS A 553 3.33 2.98 -21.38
N PHE A 554 3.44 1.69 -21.70
CA PHE A 554 2.43 0.91 -22.41
C PHE A 554 2.00 1.52 -23.76
N SER A 555 2.96 2.10 -24.48
CA SER A 555 2.77 2.80 -25.76
C SER A 555 2.11 1.93 -26.82
N TYR A 556 2.34 0.61 -26.80
CA TYR A 556 1.74 -0.35 -27.73
C TYR A 556 0.20 -0.27 -27.74
N ARG A 557 -0.43 0.06 -26.60
CA ARG A 557 -1.90 0.07 -26.46
C ARG A 557 -2.58 1.03 -27.43
N VAL A 558 -1.98 2.19 -27.67
CA VAL A 558 -2.52 3.21 -28.59
C VAL A 558 -2.48 2.71 -30.02
N THR A 559 -1.36 2.13 -30.43
CA THR A 559 -1.16 1.60 -31.78
C THR A 559 -2.10 0.43 -32.07
N VAL A 560 -2.15 -0.56 -31.16
CA VAL A 560 -3.01 -1.74 -31.31
C VAL A 560 -4.48 -1.35 -31.37
N ARG A 561 -4.94 -0.47 -30.47
CA ARG A 561 -6.34 -0.01 -30.45
C ARG A 561 -6.72 0.62 -31.78
N ARG A 562 -5.92 1.58 -32.27
CA ARG A 562 -6.17 2.27 -33.54
C ARG A 562 -6.23 1.29 -34.71
N GLN A 563 -5.31 0.33 -34.78
CA GLN A 563 -5.28 -0.68 -35.85
C GLN A 563 -6.51 -1.59 -35.81
N ALA A 564 -6.90 -2.07 -34.63
CA ALA A 564 -8.08 -2.92 -34.47
C ALA A 564 -9.39 -2.17 -34.80
N GLU A 565 -9.53 -0.92 -34.36
CA GLU A 565 -10.70 -0.08 -34.70
C GLU A 565 -10.80 0.20 -36.20
N GLN A 566 -9.67 0.44 -36.87
CA GLN A 566 -9.63 0.59 -38.33
C GLN A 566 -10.00 -0.69 -39.07
N GLN A 567 -9.56 -1.85 -38.58
CA GLN A 567 -9.92 -3.15 -39.15
C GLN A 567 -11.43 -3.42 -39.00
N LEU A 568 -12.02 -3.14 -37.83
CA LEU A 568 -13.48 -3.28 -37.64
C LEU A 568 -14.31 -2.32 -38.49
N ALA A 569 -13.77 -1.14 -38.79
CA ALA A 569 -14.42 -0.20 -39.70
C ALA A 569 -14.43 -0.69 -41.15
N GLN A 570 -13.49 -1.56 -41.53
CA GLN A 570 -13.41 -2.18 -42.86
C GLN A 570 -14.22 -3.47 -42.93
N ASP A 571 -14.10 -4.31 -41.91
CA ASP A 571 -14.83 -5.57 -41.77
C ASP A 571 -15.25 -5.78 -40.31
N SER A 572 -16.54 -5.54 -40.04
CA SER A 572 -17.11 -5.75 -38.70
C SER A 572 -17.28 -7.22 -38.33
N SER A 573 -17.09 -8.15 -39.28
CA SER A 573 -17.20 -9.59 -39.07
C SER A 573 -15.86 -10.27 -38.76
N ASP A 574 -14.75 -9.52 -38.80
CA ASP A 574 -13.44 -10.03 -38.43
C ASP A 574 -13.36 -10.26 -36.90
N PRO A 575 -13.14 -11.49 -36.42
CA PRO A 575 -12.99 -11.76 -34.98
C PRO A 575 -11.66 -11.23 -34.41
N GLN A 576 -10.63 -11.06 -35.23
CA GLN A 576 -9.26 -10.75 -34.79
C GLN A 576 -9.13 -9.39 -34.06
N PRO A 577 -9.72 -8.29 -34.58
CA PRO A 577 -9.78 -7.02 -33.86
C PRO A 577 -10.52 -7.11 -32.53
N HIS A 578 -11.60 -7.91 -32.44
CA HIS A 578 -12.36 -8.05 -31.20
C HIS A 578 -11.55 -8.74 -30.11
N TRP A 579 -10.77 -9.78 -30.42
CA TRP A 579 -9.82 -10.36 -29.45
C TRP A 579 -8.81 -9.33 -28.95
N SER A 580 -8.28 -8.52 -29.87
CA SER A 580 -7.29 -7.48 -29.55
C SER A 580 -7.88 -6.42 -28.61
N LEU A 581 -9.05 -5.88 -28.95
CA LEU A 581 -9.73 -4.86 -28.14
C LEU A 581 -10.23 -5.41 -26.80
N ALA A 582 -10.73 -6.64 -26.77
CA ALA A 582 -11.13 -7.31 -25.54
C ALA A 582 -9.93 -7.44 -24.57
N LEU A 583 -8.78 -7.93 -25.05
CA LEU A 583 -7.58 -8.04 -24.23
C LEU A 583 -7.06 -6.68 -23.77
N LEU A 584 -7.05 -5.67 -24.65
CA LEU A 584 -6.69 -4.30 -24.24
C LEU A 584 -7.61 -3.76 -23.14
N ALA A 585 -8.92 -4.00 -23.24
CA ALA A 585 -9.90 -3.60 -22.24
C ALA A 585 -9.68 -4.34 -20.90
N VAL A 586 -9.38 -5.64 -20.94
CA VAL A 586 -8.99 -6.42 -19.74
C VAL A 586 -7.76 -5.81 -19.08
N LEU A 587 -6.70 -5.55 -19.85
CA LEU A 587 -5.44 -4.96 -19.35
C LEU A 587 -5.57 -3.51 -18.86
N ALA A 588 -6.61 -2.81 -19.30
CA ALA A 588 -6.95 -1.45 -18.88
C ALA A 588 -8.01 -1.43 -17.77
N ASN A 589 -8.41 -2.58 -17.23
CA ASN A 589 -9.48 -2.70 -16.24
C ASN A 589 -10.78 -2.01 -16.70
N ARG A 590 -11.24 -2.34 -17.91
CA ARG A 590 -12.48 -1.86 -18.54
C ARG A 590 -13.42 -3.04 -18.81
N PRO A 591 -14.05 -3.60 -17.76
CA PRO A 591 -14.82 -4.85 -17.86
C PRO A 591 -15.99 -4.77 -18.84
N GLN A 592 -16.67 -3.64 -18.90
CA GLN A 592 -17.81 -3.44 -19.81
C GLN A 592 -17.41 -3.38 -21.29
N GLU A 593 -16.28 -2.72 -21.59
CA GLU A 593 -15.72 -2.70 -22.95
C GLU A 593 -15.25 -4.10 -23.36
N ALA A 594 -14.57 -4.82 -22.46
CA ALA A 594 -14.18 -6.20 -22.69
C ALA A 594 -15.40 -7.10 -22.94
N ALA A 595 -16.46 -6.96 -22.13
CA ALA A 595 -17.70 -7.72 -22.26
C ALA A 595 -18.38 -7.50 -23.62
N ALA A 596 -18.37 -6.27 -24.13
CA ALA A 596 -18.93 -5.94 -25.44
C ALA A 596 -18.18 -6.64 -26.58
N HIS A 597 -16.84 -6.65 -26.54
CA HIS A 597 -16.04 -7.34 -27.54
C HIS A 597 -16.14 -8.86 -27.43
N PHE A 598 -16.21 -9.42 -26.22
CA PHE A 598 -16.49 -10.85 -26.05
C PHE A 598 -17.90 -11.24 -26.50
N ALA A 599 -18.89 -10.36 -26.37
CA ALA A 599 -20.23 -10.59 -26.92
C ALA A 599 -20.22 -10.66 -28.46
N ALA A 600 -19.46 -9.77 -29.11
CA ALA A 600 -19.27 -9.83 -30.56
C ALA A 600 -18.57 -11.13 -30.99
N LEU A 601 -17.51 -11.53 -30.29
CA LEU A 601 -16.82 -12.80 -30.52
C LEU A 601 -17.74 -14.01 -30.32
N GLN A 602 -18.59 -14.00 -29.31
CA GLN A 602 -19.57 -15.06 -29.07
C GLN A 602 -20.55 -15.22 -30.25
N ALA A 603 -20.94 -14.11 -30.89
CA ALA A 603 -21.80 -14.16 -32.07
C ALA A 603 -21.06 -14.63 -33.33
N LEU A 604 -19.79 -14.24 -33.49
CA LEU A 604 -18.94 -14.62 -34.63
C LEU A 604 -18.41 -16.06 -34.54
N LEU A 605 -18.21 -16.57 -33.32
CA LEU A 605 -17.61 -17.88 -33.04
C LEU A 605 -18.54 -18.71 -32.11
N PRO A 606 -19.75 -19.09 -32.57
CA PRO A 606 -20.75 -19.75 -31.71
C PRO A 606 -20.30 -21.10 -31.15
N GLU A 607 -19.42 -21.80 -31.87
CA GLU A 607 -18.87 -23.10 -31.44
C GLU A 607 -17.74 -22.95 -30.39
N ASN A 608 -17.22 -21.73 -30.17
CA ASN A 608 -16.17 -21.50 -29.20
C ASN A 608 -16.79 -21.07 -27.85
N PRO A 609 -16.63 -21.84 -26.76
CA PRO A 609 -17.20 -21.49 -25.46
C PRO A 609 -16.45 -20.34 -24.76
N TRP A 610 -15.19 -20.07 -25.13
CA TRP A 610 -14.31 -19.15 -24.40
C TRP A 610 -14.75 -17.68 -24.42
N PRO A 611 -15.25 -17.10 -25.54
CA PRO A 611 -15.86 -15.78 -25.51
C PRO A 611 -16.94 -15.62 -24.43
N ALA A 612 -17.83 -16.61 -24.28
CA ALA A 612 -18.88 -16.56 -23.26
C ALA A 612 -18.30 -16.70 -21.84
N VAL A 613 -17.32 -17.58 -21.64
CA VAL A 613 -16.60 -17.73 -20.37
C VAL A 613 -15.94 -16.40 -19.98
N TYR A 614 -15.12 -15.82 -20.86
CA TYR A 614 -14.43 -14.55 -20.57
C TYR A 614 -15.39 -13.40 -20.37
N ARG A 615 -16.46 -13.32 -21.16
CA ARG A 615 -17.53 -12.32 -20.96
C ARG A 615 -18.12 -12.42 -19.55
N SER A 616 -18.40 -13.64 -19.09
CA SER A 616 -18.95 -13.90 -17.75
C SER A 616 -17.97 -13.48 -16.66
N VAL A 617 -16.68 -13.81 -16.83
CA VAL A 617 -15.60 -13.42 -15.91
C VAL A 617 -15.44 -11.90 -15.82
N VAL A 618 -15.38 -11.18 -16.95
CA VAL A 618 -15.20 -9.72 -16.92
C VAL A 618 -16.44 -8.98 -16.42
N LEU A 619 -17.65 -9.50 -16.68
CA LEU A 619 -18.88 -8.95 -16.09
C LEU A 619 -18.89 -9.12 -14.57
N LEU A 620 -18.48 -10.30 -14.08
CA LEU A 620 -18.34 -10.53 -12.65
C LEU A 620 -17.28 -9.61 -12.03
N ALA A 621 -16.15 -9.44 -12.71
CA ALA A 621 -15.10 -8.48 -12.34
C ALA A 621 -15.63 -7.04 -12.24
N GLY A 622 -16.56 -6.66 -13.14
CA GLY A 622 -17.23 -5.37 -13.20
C GLY A 622 -18.35 -5.14 -12.18
N TRP A 623 -18.61 -6.11 -11.30
CA TRP A 623 -19.72 -6.15 -10.33
C TRP A 623 -21.11 -6.38 -10.95
N ASP A 624 -21.18 -6.91 -12.17
CA ASP A 624 -22.43 -7.21 -12.87
C ASP A 624 -22.76 -8.71 -12.77
N ALA A 625 -22.86 -9.20 -11.54
CA ALA A 625 -22.99 -10.63 -11.22
C ALA A 625 -24.25 -11.29 -11.83
N TRP A 626 -25.37 -10.56 -11.92
CA TRP A 626 -26.57 -11.04 -12.61
C TRP A 626 -26.36 -11.19 -14.12
N ALA A 627 -25.69 -10.23 -14.75
CA ALA A 627 -25.36 -10.32 -16.17
C ALA A 627 -24.40 -11.48 -16.43
N ALA A 628 -23.36 -11.63 -15.60
CA ALA A 628 -22.43 -12.76 -15.65
C ALA A 628 -23.16 -14.11 -15.54
N SER A 629 -24.07 -14.27 -14.57
CA SER A 629 -24.89 -15.47 -14.43
C SER A 629 -25.74 -15.73 -15.67
N SER A 630 -26.43 -14.71 -16.18
CA SER A 630 -27.32 -14.87 -17.34
C SER A 630 -26.57 -15.26 -18.62
N VAL A 631 -25.38 -14.70 -18.84
CA VAL A 631 -24.52 -15.02 -19.99
C VAL A 631 -24.02 -16.45 -19.87
N ALA A 632 -23.54 -16.84 -18.70
CA ALA A 632 -23.02 -18.18 -18.45
C ALA A 632 -24.11 -19.25 -18.58
N ASP A 633 -25.29 -19.05 -17.98
CA ASP A 633 -26.41 -19.99 -18.04
C ASP A 633 -26.91 -20.15 -19.49
N ALA A 634 -27.02 -19.05 -20.25
CA ALA A 634 -27.46 -19.10 -21.65
C ALA A 634 -26.43 -19.80 -22.56
N ALA A 635 -25.14 -19.54 -22.36
CA ALA A 635 -24.08 -20.18 -23.13
C ALA A 635 -23.98 -21.68 -22.80
N HIS A 636 -24.13 -22.07 -21.53
CA HIS A 636 -24.15 -23.48 -21.12
C HIS A 636 -25.30 -24.25 -21.76
N GLN A 637 -26.47 -23.63 -21.95
CA GLN A 637 -27.60 -24.26 -22.65
C GLN A 637 -27.32 -24.53 -24.13
N GLN A 638 -26.49 -23.70 -24.77
CA GLN A 638 -26.11 -23.86 -26.17
C GLN A 638 -24.96 -24.85 -26.33
N THR A 639 -23.93 -24.70 -25.49
CA THR A 639 -22.72 -25.52 -25.48
C THR A 639 -22.43 -25.95 -24.05
N PRO A 640 -22.88 -27.14 -23.63
CA PRO A 640 -22.69 -27.61 -22.26
C PRO A 640 -21.20 -27.68 -21.87
N ASP A 641 -20.81 -26.80 -20.96
CA ASP A 641 -19.45 -26.73 -20.40
C ASP A 641 -19.52 -26.62 -18.86
N PRO A 642 -18.82 -27.47 -18.09
CA PRO A 642 -18.79 -27.42 -16.63
C PRO A 642 -18.36 -26.05 -16.07
N LEU A 643 -17.44 -25.36 -16.76
CA LEU A 643 -16.96 -24.05 -16.36
C LEU A 643 -18.05 -22.98 -16.48
N LEU A 644 -18.86 -23.02 -17.54
CA LEU A 644 -20.00 -22.10 -17.69
C LEU A 644 -21.07 -22.37 -16.63
N LEU A 645 -21.33 -23.63 -16.29
CA LEU A 645 -22.26 -23.98 -15.22
C LEU A 645 -21.81 -23.42 -13.87
N ALA A 646 -20.53 -23.63 -13.52
CA ALA A 646 -19.95 -23.11 -12.29
C ALA A 646 -19.93 -21.58 -12.24
N LEU A 647 -19.59 -20.92 -13.35
CA LEU A 647 -19.63 -19.45 -13.45
C LEU A 647 -21.05 -18.91 -13.31
N GLY A 648 -22.05 -19.59 -13.88
CA GLY A 648 -23.46 -19.27 -13.72
C GLY A 648 -23.90 -19.34 -12.26
N ASP A 649 -23.63 -20.47 -11.61
CA ASP A 649 -23.98 -20.70 -10.20
C ASP A 649 -23.26 -19.73 -9.25
N LEU A 650 -21.94 -19.55 -9.41
CA LEU A 650 -21.16 -18.64 -8.58
C LEU A 650 -21.59 -17.19 -8.75
N SER A 651 -21.76 -16.74 -9.99
CA SER A 651 -22.18 -15.37 -10.27
C SER A 651 -23.58 -15.10 -9.72
N ALA A 652 -24.49 -16.07 -9.79
CA ALA A 652 -25.82 -15.93 -9.20
C ALA A 652 -25.77 -15.81 -7.67
N VAL A 653 -24.96 -16.64 -7.00
CA VAL A 653 -24.75 -16.56 -5.55
C VAL A 653 -24.19 -15.19 -5.16
N LEU A 654 -23.17 -14.71 -5.88
CA LEU A 654 -22.58 -13.38 -5.67
C LEU A 654 -23.57 -12.24 -5.99
N GLY A 655 -24.51 -12.45 -6.91
CA GLY A 655 -25.63 -11.56 -7.21
C GLY A 655 -26.75 -11.57 -6.16
N GLY A 656 -26.68 -12.44 -5.15
CA GLY A 656 -27.66 -12.55 -4.06
C GLY A 656 -28.62 -13.74 -4.15
N ALA A 657 -28.51 -14.59 -5.18
CA ALA A 657 -29.28 -15.82 -5.30
C ALA A 657 -28.70 -16.94 -4.42
N VAL A 658 -28.69 -16.74 -3.10
CA VAL A 658 -28.02 -17.62 -2.12
C VAL A 658 -28.55 -19.07 -2.18
N TRP A 659 -29.77 -19.30 -2.66
CA TRP A 659 -30.32 -20.64 -2.86
C TRP A 659 -29.59 -21.46 -3.93
N ARG A 660 -28.79 -20.84 -4.82
CA ARG A 660 -27.91 -21.54 -5.77
C ARG A 660 -26.58 -22.00 -5.14
N ALA A 661 -26.31 -21.68 -3.88
CA ALA A 661 -25.07 -22.11 -3.21
C ALA A 661 -24.82 -23.64 -3.25
N PRO A 662 -25.83 -24.52 -3.03
CA PRO A 662 -25.63 -25.97 -3.17
C PRO A 662 -25.33 -26.41 -4.60
N ALA A 663 -25.78 -25.67 -5.62
CA ALA A 663 -25.42 -25.94 -7.01
C ALA A 663 -23.96 -25.51 -7.26
N ALA A 664 -23.59 -24.29 -6.85
CA ALA A 664 -22.22 -23.79 -6.93
C ALA A 664 -21.20 -24.72 -6.26
N MET A 665 -21.53 -25.27 -5.09
CA MET A 665 -20.65 -26.22 -4.38
C MET A 665 -20.42 -27.54 -5.14
N ARG A 666 -21.35 -27.92 -6.03
CA ARG A 666 -21.24 -29.14 -6.85
C ARG A 666 -20.57 -28.86 -8.20
N SER A 667 -20.88 -27.74 -8.84
CA SER A 667 -20.33 -27.38 -10.15
C SER A 667 -18.89 -26.87 -10.07
N LEU A 668 -18.49 -26.24 -8.96
CA LEU A 668 -17.14 -25.66 -8.84
C LEU A 668 -16.00 -26.69 -8.92
N PRO A 669 -16.03 -27.86 -8.23
CA PRO A 669 -14.99 -28.87 -8.39
C PRO A 669 -14.80 -29.32 -9.84
N GLU A 670 -15.90 -29.63 -10.54
CA GLU A 670 -15.85 -30.06 -11.95
C GLU A 670 -15.27 -28.99 -12.88
N ALA A 671 -15.55 -27.70 -12.60
CA ALA A 671 -14.96 -26.60 -13.33
C ALA A 671 -13.45 -26.43 -13.06
N ILE A 672 -13.00 -26.71 -11.83
CA ILE A 672 -11.57 -26.72 -11.49
C ILE A 672 -10.88 -27.84 -12.25
N ASP A 673 -11.39 -29.06 -12.17
CA ASP A 673 -10.85 -30.23 -12.87
C ASP A 673 -10.75 -29.95 -14.38
N ARG A 674 -11.80 -29.38 -14.98
CA ARG A 674 -11.84 -29.01 -16.40
C ARG A 674 -10.76 -27.99 -16.80
N VAL A 675 -10.40 -27.06 -15.91
CA VAL A 675 -9.33 -26.08 -16.13
C VAL A 675 -7.96 -26.71 -15.93
N GLU A 676 -7.81 -27.56 -14.91
CA GLU A 676 -6.57 -28.30 -14.66
C GLU A 676 -6.23 -29.25 -15.82
N ASP A 677 -7.21 -30.00 -16.34
CA ASP A 677 -7.07 -30.84 -17.52
C ASP A 677 -6.66 -30.04 -18.76
N ALA A 678 -7.17 -28.81 -18.90
CA ALA A 678 -6.80 -27.93 -20.02
C ALA A 678 -5.38 -27.37 -19.91
N LEU A 679 -4.80 -27.39 -18.71
CA LEU A 679 -3.45 -26.92 -18.42
C LEU A 679 -2.43 -28.07 -18.36
N ALA A 680 -2.90 -29.31 -18.27
CA ALA A 680 -2.03 -30.49 -18.27
C ALA A 680 -1.22 -30.55 -19.58
N PRO A 681 0.11 -30.79 -19.51
CA PRO A 681 0.90 -30.98 -20.71
C PRO A 681 0.36 -32.19 -21.47
N VAL A 682 0.03 -31.99 -22.74
CA VAL A 682 -0.33 -33.10 -23.63
C VAL A 682 0.93 -33.97 -23.78
N ASP A 683 0.92 -35.16 -23.19
CA ASP A 683 1.96 -36.16 -23.40
C ASP A 683 2.05 -36.48 -24.90
N GLN A 684 3.02 -35.86 -25.59
CA GLN A 684 3.49 -36.33 -26.89
C GLN A 684 4.35 -37.58 -26.67
N GLU A 685 3.74 -38.72 -26.39
CA GLU A 685 4.37 -40.02 -26.64
C GLU A 685 3.32 -41.14 -26.60
N GLN A 686 2.71 -41.42 -27.76
CA GLN A 686 2.41 -42.77 -28.24
C GLN A 686 1.83 -42.71 -29.65
N ALA A 687 2.72 -42.60 -30.64
CA ALA A 687 2.47 -43.11 -31.98
C ALA A 687 3.81 -43.52 -32.62
N SER A 688 3.87 -44.77 -33.06
CA SER A 688 4.95 -45.48 -33.78
C SER A 688 6.11 -46.07 -32.97
N SER A 689 5.79 -47.14 -32.23
CA SER A 689 6.20 -48.47 -32.72
C SER A 689 5.02 -49.13 -33.43
#